data_AF-G3YBX3-F1
#
_entry.id   AF-G3YBX3-F1
#
_cell.length_a   1.000
_cell.length_b   1.000
_cell.length_c   1.000
_cell.angle_alpha   90.00
_cell.angle_beta   90.00
_cell.angle_gamma   90.00
#
_symmetry.space_group_name_H-M   'P 1'
#
loop_
_entity.id
_entity.type
_entity.pdbx_description
1 polymer ?
#
loop_
_entity_poly.entity_id
_entity_poly.type
_entity_poly.pdbx_seq_one_letter_code
_entity_poly.pdbx_strand_id
1 'polypeptide(L)'
;MSSPQPGSEFWRATGAIKDDLENHTKRRYEVTNRFVTYQDLVKILQKEGRIHKVLYTDCLTTEDLHNIQHNFIVILTTLVSIGATHCLANFRSLFLTGSITDKDLPLEREQIETFLPGHSELVDQFESHQCDFCPTVISCTRLLHCVPSKSRLPFEKKPEKLGIGGFGEVDLVTITPGYWEFDRDCTNSSAYKVACKKFSSDSKEAFLKEYKNLTILKESLTTQSHILQHYTAVDHDPHSYYILFPYAEHGDLYQFLHGGAGSYELHNQFPRLPVEGDPAIFKPLLHQCWALACAIEWLHDYIQVDGEHIMCAHLDLKPDNILIRNDASSVVGKWMISDFGISVLEPQKLDSSRPLSVRGCYREPTIEVNPHGGRGTYRPPEAINRIGSRAMTNKIGRRSDIWAYGCIFTEVLAWAIGRREGVEYLAQERQIGITNDFFWDEHFGQSLSPQATGFKVRDSVVRWLDHIQTSPEKVVGEWVKTIKDILIIDKESRPKAQKLVTYVTSVYKPGDVPRDPDSQPIGSPVEPSSRQSPSSLSNQSHSRSNSRSSEPSSPPYNPPYSQPSSPASSPPSSPPFSLPSNRMPNHRELPRGSGLQAPSKPLPHGKKNCIDTYLSRTSCQGKVPIAVVSNDKVEVLSLDLSQREIRECLRSYTNGSKLHIGEVNSGFSQSLPNTIESEKVISVAVSPRGLFALVQDNKLLLLSWTSLSSSDMQRILKLPDLEQTFTQAIFNARGDFLFAWARSSKKESLYVWKIEGLADEPDFAVHYSLVGYTTATRLT
;
A
#
# COMPACT_ATOMS: atom_id res chain seq x y z
N MET A 1 23.50 17.67 -50.49
CA MET A 1 22.46 18.42 -51.24
C MET A 1 22.12 19.71 -50.50
N SER A 2 21.28 20.58 -51.06
CA SER A 2 20.90 21.86 -50.43
C SER A 2 19.93 21.69 -49.26
N SER A 3 20.22 22.38 -48.16
CA SER A 3 19.31 22.56 -47.02
C SER A 3 17.96 23.16 -47.45
N PRO A 4 16.84 22.84 -46.76
CA PRO A 4 15.52 23.33 -47.17
C PRO A 4 15.40 24.84 -46.95
N GLN A 5 15.01 25.58 -47.99
CA GLN A 5 14.92 27.05 -47.98
C GLN A 5 14.05 27.56 -46.82
N PRO A 6 14.45 28.62 -46.09
CA PRO A 6 13.65 29.18 -45.00
C PRO A 6 12.21 29.52 -45.43
N GLY A 7 11.22 29.17 -44.61
CA GLY A 7 9.80 29.44 -44.89
C GLY A 7 9.14 28.56 -45.96
N SER A 8 9.86 27.60 -46.54
CA SER A 8 9.32 26.55 -47.43
C SER A 8 8.28 25.64 -46.75
N GLU A 9 7.56 24.83 -47.52
CA GLU A 9 6.56 23.89 -46.98
C GLU A 9 7.15 22.89 -45.98
N PHE A 10 8.42 22.52 -46.13
CA PHE A 10 9.17 21.69 -45.17
C PHE A 10 9.12 22.29 -43.76
N TRP A 11 9.45 23.59 -43.61
CA TRP A 11 9.46 24.24 -42.29
C TRP A 11 8.05 24.43 -41.72
N ARG A 12 7.05 24.64 -42.57
CA ARG A 12 5.64 24.71 -42.14
C ARG A 12 5.12 23.35 -41.67
N ALA A 13 5.46 22.29 -42.41
CA ALA A 13 5.09 20.92 -42.05
C ALA A 13 5.79 20.44 -40.77
N THR A 14 7.10 20.67 -40.63
CA THR A 14 7.83 20.29 -39.40
C THR A 14 7.35 21.08 -38.18
N GLY A 15 7.02 22.37 -38.32
CA GLY A 15 6.36 23.15 -37.27
C GLY A 15 5.00 22.55 -36.87
N ALA A 16 4.09 22.40 -37.84
CA ALA A 16 2.74 21.87 -37.60
C ALA A 16 2.73 20.41 -37.08
N ILE A 17 3.77 19.61 -37.38
CA ILE A 17 3.98 18.29 -36.76
C ILE A 17 4.36 18.46 -35.29
N LYS A 18 5.32 19.32 -34.94
CA LYS A 18 5.74 19.53 -33.54
C LYS A 18 4.62 20.09 -32.67
N ASP A 19 3.82 21.03 -33.19
CA ASP A 19 2.64 21.57 -32.51
C ASP A 19 1.59 20.47 -32.25
N ASP A 20 1.34 19.59 -33.25
CA ASP A 20 0.46 18.43 -33.07
C ASP A 20 1.03 17.41 -32.08
N LEU A 21 2.34 17.10 -32.11
CA LEU A 21 2.99 16.16 -31.20
C LEU A 21 2.85 16.62 -29.75
N GLU A 22 3.16 17.89 -29.46
CA GLU A 22 2.93 18.50 -28.14
C GLU A 22 1.47 18.31 -27.70
N ASN A 23 0.51 18.56 -28.60
CA ASN A 23 -0.93 18.43 -28.30
C ASN A 23 -1.42 17.00 -28.08
N HIS A 24 -0.73 15.97 -28.59
CA HIS A 24 -1.08 14.56 -28.34
C HIS A 24 -0.19 13.88 -27.27
N THR A 25 0.88 14.54 -26.81
CA THR A 25 1.79 14.03 -25.78
C THR A 25 1.08 13.83 -24.44
N LYS A 26 0.93 12.56 -24.04
CA LYS A 26 0.49 12.15 -22.70
C LYS A 26 1.57 12.55 -21.68
N ARG A 27 1.14 13.00 -20.50
CA ARG A 27 2.02 13.43 -19.38
C ARG A 27 3.11 14.45 -19.79
N ARG A 28 2.83 15.33 -20.75
CA ARG A 28 3.74 16.34 -21.35
C ARG A 28 4.80 16.96 -20.42
N TYR A 29 4.41 17.37 -19.20
CA TYR A 29 5.30 18.04 -18.23
C TYR A 29 6.21 17.10 -17.43
N GLU A 30 6.10 15.78 -17.58
CA GLU A 30 6.90 14.77 -16.88
C GLU A 30 7.86 14.10 -17.86
N VAL A 31 9.00 14.74 -18.17
CA VAL A 31 9.93 14.33 -19.26
C VAL A 31 10.32 12.84 -19.25
N THR A 32 10.53 12.24 -18.07
CA THR A 32 10.88 10.80 -17.93
C THR A 32 9.71 9.83 -18.16
N ASN A 33 8.49 10.36 -18.34
CA ASN A 33 7.23 9.63 -18.37
C ASN A 33 6.30 10.05 -19.53
N ARG A 34 6.63 11.12 -20.27
CA ARG A 34 5.84 11.61 -21.40
C ARG A 34 5.93 10.63 -22.57
N PHE A 35 4.85 10.51 -23.35
CA PHE A 35 4.85 9.74 -24.60
C PHE A 35 3.73 10.15 -25.56
N VAL A 36 3.84 9.78 -26.83
CA VAL A 36 2.75 9.82 -27.83
C VAL A 36 2.38 8.39 -28.25
N THR A 37 1.10 8.11 -28.54
CA THR A 37 0.68 6.78 -29.02
C THR A 37 1.01 6.60 -30.50
N TYR A 38 1.30 5.38 -30.95
CA TYR A 38 1.55 5.08 -32.36
C TYR A 38 0.36 5.50 -33.25
N GLN A 39 -0.88 5.26 -32.77
CA GLN A 39 -2.09 5.65 -33.47
C GLN A 39 -2.21 7.17 -33.61
N ASP A 40 -1.71 7.96 -32.67
CA ASP A 40 -1.66 9.42 -32.80
C ASP A 40 -0.54 9.87 -33.74
N LEU A 41 0.64 9.23 -33.72
CA LEU A 41 1.72 9.51 -34.69
C LEU A 41 1.27 9.29 -36.14
N VAL A 42 0.56 8.19 -36.41
CA VAL A 42 -0.04 7.90 -37.72
C VAL A 42 -0.99 9.03 -38.15
N LYS A 43 -1.93 9.44 -37.29
CA LYS A 43 -2.85 10.58 -37.56
C LYS A 43 -2.09 11.87 -37.84
N ILE A 44 -1.02 12.16 -37.10
CA ILE A 44 -0.24 13.40 -37.21
C ILE A 44 0.53 13.45 -38.53
N LEU A 45 1.11 12.34 -38.99
CA LEU A 45 1.87 12.28 -40.24
C LEU A 45 1.00 12.10 -41.51
N GLN A 46 -0.18 11.48 -41.40
CA GLN A 46 -1.11 11.33 -42.54
C GLN A 46 -1.85 12.63 -42.91
N LYS A 47 -1.97 13.62 -42.00
CA LYS A 47 -2.55 14.94 -42.30
C LYS A 47 -1.84 15.62 -43.49
N GLU A 48 -2.62 16.19 -44.42
CA GLU A 48 -2.17 17.16 -45.43
C GLU A 48 -0.95 16.77 -46.29
N GLY A 49 -0.67 15.47 -46.47
CA GLY A 49 0.51 15.00 -47.20
C GLY A 49 1.84 15.35 -46.51
N ARG A 50 1.84 15.51 -45.18
CA ARG A 50 3.01 15.92 -44.39
C ARG A 50 4.26 15.05 -44.63
N ILE A 51 4.10 13.74 -44.87
CA ILE A 51 5.22 12.84 -45.22
C ILE A 51 6.00 13.35 -46.45
N HIS A 52 5.32 13.71 -47.54
CA HIS A 52 5.98 14.30 -48.72
C HIS A 52 6.63 15.67 -48.41
N LYS A 53 5.99 16.48 -47.56
CA LYS A 53 6.50 17.82 -47.21
C LYS A 53 7.76 17.76 -46.34
N VAL A 54 7.94 16.73 -45.51
CA VAL A 54 9.17 16.54 -44.71
C VAL A 54 10.25 15.76 -45.47
N LEU A 55 9.88 14.79 -46.32
CA LEU A 55 10.79 14.05 -47.20
C LEU A 55 10.97 14.78 -48.55
N TYR A 56 11.32 16.07 -48.47
CA TYR A 56 11.20 17.06 -49.55
C TYR A 56 12.10 16.83 -50.78
N THR A 57 13.04 15.88 -50.71
CA THR A 57 13.93 15.47 -51.81
C THR A 57 13.52 14.16 -52.47
N ASP A 58 12.74 13.31 -51.80
CA ASP A 58 12.43 11.96 -52.24
C ASP A 58 11.16 11.92 -53.11
N CYS A 59 11.29 11.42 -54.33
CA CYS A 59 10.16 11.09 -55.19
C CYS A 59 9.51 9.77 -54.71
N LEU A 60 8.76 9.85 -53.60
CA LEU A 60 8.09 8.72 -52.98
C LEU A 60 6.98 8.15 -53.89
N THR A 61 7.03 6.86 -54.15
CA THR A 61 5.94 6.09 -54.77
C THR A 61 4.87 5.73 -53.74
N THR A 62 3.72 5.23 -54.20
CA THR A 62 2.66 4.69 -53.33
C THR A 62 3.14 3.54 -52.43
N GLU A 63 4.08 2.72 -52.91
CA GLU A 63 4.68 1.62 -52.14
C GLU A 63 5.62 2.15 -51.05
N ASP A 64 6.44 3.17 -51.36
CA ASP A 64 7.28 3.84 -50.36
C ASP A 64 6.44 4.47 -49.25
N LEU A 65 5.36 5.17 -49.61
CA LEU A 65 4.43 5.78 -48.64
C LEU A 65 3.78 4.73 -47.74
N HIS A 66 3.34 3.61 -48.30
CA HIS A 66 2.78 2.49 -47.53
C HIS A 66 3.83 1.89 -46.59
N ASN A 67 5.06 1.69 -47.06
CA ASN A 67 6.15 1.18 -46.23
C ASN A 67 6.50 2.14 -45.08
N ILE A 68 6.62 3.44 -45.35
CA ILE A 68 6.81 4.49 -44.33
C ILE A 68 5.70 4.44 -43.28
N GLN A 69 4.44 4.38 -43.72
CA GLN A 69 3.28 4.41 -42.83
C GLN A 69 3.14 3.17 -41.92
N HIS A 70 3.78 2.05 -42.27
CA HIS A 70 3.73 0.82 -41.48
C HIS A 70 5.02 0.50 -40.70
N ASN A 71 6.20 0.89 -41.19
CA ASN A 71 7.48 0.47 -40.62
C ASN A 71 8.44 1.62 -40.23
N PHE A 72 8.10 2.89 -40.47
CA PHE A 72 9.02 4.02 -40.21
C PHE A 72 8.36 5.31 -39.66
N ILE A 73 7.14 5.20 -39.10
CA ILE A 73 6.41 6.32 -38.49
C ILE A 73 7.18 6.91 -37.31
N VAL A 74 7.77 6.05 -36.47
CA VAL A 74 8.45 6.45 -35.23
C VAL A 74 9.83 7.04 -35.52
N ILE A 75 10.60 6.40 -36.41
CA ILE A 75 11.87 6.93 -36.91
C ILE A 75 11.66 8.31 -37.57
N LEU A 76 10.68 8.43 -38.49
CA LEU A 76 10.37 9.70 -39.16
C LEU A 76 9.94 10.80 -38.18
N THR A 77 9.10 10.47 -37.19
CA THR A 77 8.71 11.39 -36.12
C THR A 77 9.94 11.87 -35.32
N THR A 78 10.85 10.96 -34.96
CA THR A 78 12.05 11.29 -34.19
C THR A 78 12.98 12.23 -34.98
N LEU A 79 13.25 11.92 -36.26
CA LEU A 79 14.08 12.75 -37.14
C LEU A 79 13.48 14.15 -37.37
N VAL A 80 12.15 14.27 -37.51
CA VAL A 80 11.46 15.57 -37.58
C VAL A 80 11.56 16.33 -36.26
N SER A 81 11.42 15.63 -35.13
CA SER A 81 11.47 16.22 -33.78
C SER A 81 12.83 16.85 -33.48
N ILE A 82 13.94 16.15 -33.78
CA ILE A 82 15.31 16.65 -33.60
C ILE A 82 15.77 17.57 -34.74
N GLY A 83 15.02 17.64 -35.85
CA GLY A 83 15.35 18.48 -37.00
C GLY A 83 16.52 17.97 -37.84
N ALA A 84 16.70 16.64 -37.95
CA ALA A 84 17.76 15.98 -38.70
C ALA A 84 17.54 16.09 -40.23
N THR A 85 17.64 17.31 -40.76
CA THR A 85 17.41 17.63 -42.18
C THR A 85 18.25 16.79 -43.14
N HIS A 86 19.47 16.42 -42.77
CA HIS A 86 20.31 15.53 -43.58
C HIS A 86 19.71 14.13 -43.74
N CYS A 87 19.18 13.53 -42.66
CA CYS A 87 18.56 12.21 -42.71
C CYS A 87 17.21 12.26 -43.44
N LEU A 88 16.42 13.32 -43.22
CA LEU A 88 15.15 13.57 -43.93
C LEU A 88 15.36 13.80 -45.44
N ALA A 89 16.49 14.39 -45.84
CA ALA A 89 16.84 14.63 -47.24
C ALA A 89 17.44 13.41 -47.96
N ASN A 90 17.74 12.32 -47.23
CA ASN A 90 18.30 11.07 -47.77
C ASN A 90 17.51 9.85 -47.24
N PHE A 91 16.22 10.03 -46.92
CA PHE A 91 15.47 9.05 -46.13
C PHE A 91 15.32 7.72 -46.86
N ARG A 92 15.06 7.75 -48.18
CA ARG A 92 15.01 6.55 -49.01
C ARG A 92 16.28 5.71 -48.93
N SER A 93 17.46 6.32 -49.06
CA SER A 93 18.74 5.61 -49.13
C SER A 93 19.26 5.15 -47.76
N LEU A 94 18.86 5.82 -46.67
CA LEU A 94 19.21 5.45 -45.31
C LEU A 94 18.30 4.36 -44.73
N PHE A 95 16.97 4.46 -44.96
CA PHE A 95 15.98 3.64 -44.27
C PHE A 95 15.21 2.69 -45.19
N LEU A 96 14.70 3.16 -46.34
CA LEU A 96 13.90 2.30 -47.23
C LEU A 96 14.74 1.26 -47.99
N THR A 97 16.05 1.48 -48.12
CA THR A 97 17.04 0.48 -48.57
C THR A 97 17.94 -0.04 -47.44
N GLY A 98 17.64 0.33 -46.18
CA GLY A 98 18.38 -0.09 -44.99
C GLY A 98 17.78 -1.33 -44.32
N SER A 99 18.30 -1.67 -43.14
CA SER A 99 17.82 -2.78 -42.30
C SER A 99 17.13 -2.34 -41.00
N ILE A 100 17.22 -1.05 -40.63
CA ILE A 100 16.68 -0.50 -39.39
C ILE A 100 15.26 0.02 -39.62
N THR A 101 14.30 -0.41 -38.81
CA THR A 101 12.88 -0.07 -38.88
C THR A 101 12.33 0.34 -37.51
N ASP A 102 11.07 0.78 -37.43
CA ASP A 102 10.36 1.04 -36.18
C ASP A 102 10.32 -0.19 -35.23
N LYS A 103 10.52 -1.42 -35.74
CA LYS A 103 10.54 -2.67 -34.95
C LYS A 103 11.85 -2.88 -34.19
N ASP A 104 12.90 -2.16 -34.59
CA ASP A 104 14.23 -2.19 -34.00
C ASP A 104 14.41 -1.12 -32.92
N LEU A 105 13.37 -0.33 -32.62
CA LEU A 105 13.35 0.68 -31.57
C LEU A 105 13.01 0.09 -30.18
N PRO A 106 13.52 0.69 -29.09
CA PRO A 106 14.47 1.81 -29.07
C PRO A 106 15.88 1.36 -29.45
N LEU A 107 16.58 2.19 -30.23
CA LEU A 107 17.92 1.89 -30.75
C LEU A 107 19.02 2.18 -29.73
N GLU A 108 20.09 1.39 -29.84
CA GLU A 108 21.36 1.65 -29.17
C GLU A 108 22.22 2.67 -29.92
N ARG A 109 23.12 3.31 -29.18
CA ARG A 109 23.84 4.51 -29.66
C ARG A 109 24.64 4.24 -30.91
N GLU A 110 25.31 3.09 -30.97
CA GLU A 110 26.09 2.62 -32.10
C GLU A 110 25.23 2.44 -33.37
N GLN A 111 23.94 2.08 -33.21
CA GLN A 111 23.00 1.99 -34.33
C GLN A 111 22.60 3.38 -34.83
N ILE A 112 22.37 4.33 -33.91
CA ILE A 112 22.05 5.73 -34.24
C ILE A 112 23.21 6.41 -34.98
N GLU A 113 24.45 6.16 -34.54
CA GLU A 113 25.67 6.67 -35.16
C GLU A 113 25.86 6.19 -36.61
N THR A 114 25.23 5.08 -37.04
CA THR A 114 25.32 4.62 -38.45
C THR A 114 24.65 5.57 -39.45
N PHE A 115 23.56 6.26 -39.07
CA PHE A 115 22.82 7.19 -39.92
C PHE A 115 22.96 8.67 -39.51
N LEU A 116 23.63 8.94 -38.38
CA LEU A 116 24.07 10.26 -37.91
C LEU A 116 25.61 10.36 -37.72
N PRO A 117 26.45 9.88 -38.66
CA PRO A 117 27.90 9.83 -38.48
C PRO A 117 28.49 11.23 -38.28
N GLY A 118 29.27 11.40 -37.21
CA GLY A 118 29.91 12.68 -36.85
C GLY A 118 28.98 13.74 -36.24
N HIS A 119 27.68 13.45 -36.05
CA HIS A 119 26.69 14.40 -35.54
C HIS A 119 26.28 14.08 -34.08
N SER A 120 27.23 14.09 -33.13
CA SER A 120 26.97 13.69 -31.73
C SER A 120 25.74 14.37 -31.13
N GLU A 121 25.57 15.68 -31.28
CA GLU A 121 24.41 16.40 -30.74
C GLU A 121 23.06 15.87 -31.26
N LEU A 122 23.01 15.36 -32.50
CA LEU A 122 21.81 14.73 -33.06
C LEU A 122 21.66 13.27 -32.60
N VAL A 123 22.76 12.56 -32.36
CA VAL A 123 22.75 11.22 -31.74
C VAL A 123 22.18 11.31 -30.32
N ASP A 124 22.71 12.24 -29.50
CA ASP A 124 22.24 12.52 -28.14
C ASP A 124 20.76 12.95 -28.12
N GLN A 125 20.35 13.78 -29.08
CA GLN A 125 18.94 14.16 -29.23
C GLN A 125 18.05 13.01 -29.68
N PHE A 126 18.48 12.15 -30.62
CA PHE A 126 17.71 10.99 -31.06
C PHE A 126 17.55 9.98 -29.92
N GLU A 127 18.64 9.64 -29.23
CA GLU A 127 18.66 8.71 -28.10
C GLU A 127 17.71 9.14 -26.98
N SER A 128 17.62 10.45 -26.73
CA SER A 128 16.64 11.04 -25.80
C SER A 128 15.20 11.02 -26.33
N HIS A 129 14.96 11.50 -27.55
CA HIS A 129 13.60 11.71 -28.09
C HIS A 129 12.90 10.42 -28.54
N GLN A 130 13.62 9.39 -29.01
CA GLN A 130 13.01 8.12 -29.43
C GLN A 130 12.14 7.52 -28.32
N CYS A 131 12.55 7.74 -27.07
CA CYS A 131 11.87 7.23 -25.89
C CYS A 131 10.43 7.73 -25.78
N ASP A 132 10.18 9.00 -26.12
CA ASP A 132 8.85 9.62 -26.05
C ASP A 132 7.90 9.08 -27.13
N PHE A 133 8.40 8.27 -28.06
CA PHE A 133 7.64 7.59 -29.09
C PHE A 133 7.71 6.05 -28.98
N CYS A 134 8.31 5.53 -27.91
CA CYS A 134 8.42 4.10 -27.58
C CYS A 134 7.65 3.71 -26.29
N PRO A 135 6.33 3.94 -26.18
CA PRO A 135 5.52 3.37 -25.11
C PRO A 135 5.40 1.84 -25.27
N THR A 136 5.55 1.09 -24.17
CA THR A 136 5.48 -0.38 -24.17
C THR A 136 4.05 -0.89 -24.02
N VAL A 137 3.70 -2.02 -24.66
CA VAL A 137 2.42 -2.72 -24.47
C VAL A 137 2.55 -3.65 -23.27
N ILE A 138 1.63 -3.55 -22.31
CA ILE A 138 1.61 -4.40 -21.12
C ILE A 138 0.55 -5.49 -21.30
N SER A 139 0.97 -6.76 -21.23
CA SER A 139 0.10 -7.93 -21.32
C SER A 139 -0.12 -8.57 -19.96
N CYS A 140 -1.36 -8.93 -19.62
CA CYS A 140 -1.67 -9.68 -18.39
C CYS A 140 -1.46 -11.21 -18.50
N THR A 141 -1.18 -11.71 -19.71
CA THR A 141 -0.80 -13.13 -19.93
C THR A 141 0.63 -13.42 -19.46
N ARG A 142 1.52 -12.42 -19.53
CA ARG A 142 2.93 -12.51 -19.12
C ARG A 142 3.07 -12.19 -17.63
N LEU A 143 3.85 -13.00 -16.90
CA LEU A 143 4.05 -12.82 -15.45
C LEU A 143 4.94 -11.62 -15.09
N LEU A 144 6.04 -11.43 -15.84
CA LEU A 144 6.98 -10.32 -15.64
C LEU A 144 7.41 -9.71 -16.97
N HIS A 145 7.20 -8.40 -17.14
CA HIS A 145 7.80 -7.60 -18.20
C HIS A 145 9.11 -6.99 -17.71
N CYS A 146 10.19 -7.17 -18.47
CA CYS A 146 11.41 -6.37 -18.33
C CYS A 146 11.32 -5.25 -19.38
N VAL A 147 11.35 -3.99 -18.94
CA VAL A 147 11.14 -2.81 -19.80
C VAL A 147 12.40 -1.93 -19.71
N PRO A 148 13.08 -1.63 -20.83
CA PRO A 148 14.28 -0.81 -20.80
C PRO A 148 13.95 0.65 -20.47
N SER A 149 14.94 1.39 -19.99
CA SER A 149 14.83 2.81 -19.61
C SER A 149 14.49 3.72 -20.81
N LYS A 150 14.86 3.25 -22.02
CA LYS A 150 14.52 3.86 -23.31
C LYS A 150 13.05 3.66 -23.73
N SER A 151 12.28 2.83 -23.02
CA SER A 151 10.84 2.68 -23.24
C SER A 151 10.02 3.37 -22.15
N ARG A 152 8.81 3.83 -22.51
CA ARG A 152 7.87 4.51 -21.59
C ARG A 152 6.76 3.56 -21.17
N LEU A 153 6.29 3.69 -19.93
CA LEU A 153 5.10 2.97 -19.47
C LEU A 153 3.83 3.70 -19.98
N PRO A 154 2.81 2.98 -20.48
CA PRO A 154 1.64 3.54 -21.19
C PRO A 154 0.60 4.21 -20.26
N PHE A 155 1.06 4.81 -19.15
CA PHE A 155 0.23 5.42 -18.13
C PHE A 155 -0.27 6.78 -18.64
N GLU A 156 -1.54 6.86 -19.02
CA GLU A 156 -2.10 8.01 -19.76
C GLU A 156 -2.00 9.33 -18.99
N LYS A 157 -2.06 9.24 -17.66
CA LYS A 157 -2.04 10.35 -16.71
C LYS A 157 -1.08 10.05 -15.57
N LYS A 158 -0.73 11.07 -14.80
CA LYS A 158 -0.03 10.88 -13.53
C LYS A 158 -0.87 9.95 -12.62
N PRO A 159 -0.28 8.92 -11.99
CA PRO A 159 -1.03 7.99 -11.14
C PRO A 159 -1.72 8.70 -9.96
N GLU A 160 -2.91 8.20 -9.59
CA GLU A 160 -3.76 8.75 -8.52
C GLU A 160 -3.60 7.89 -7.26
N LYS A 161 -3.15 8.47 -6.14
CA LYS A 161 -2.86 7.67 -4.93
C LYS A 161 -4.12 7.04 -4.35
N LEU A 162 -4.14 5.70 -4.24
CA LEU A 162 -5.19 4.96 -3.52
C LEU A 162 -4.87 4.85 -2.03
N GLY A 163 -3.59 4.68 -1.67
CA GLY A 163 -3.17 4.62 -0.27
C GLY A 163 -1.67 4.55 -0.06
N ILE A 164 -1.24 4.79 1.18
CA ILE A 164 0.13 4.59 1.66
C ILE A 164 0.07 3.49 2.72
N GLY A 165 0.32 2.25 2.31
CA GLY A 165 0.32 1.09 3.19
C GLY A 165 1.66 0.91 3.91
N GLY A 166 1.71 -0.04 4.86
CA GLY A 166 2.95 -0.39 5.56
C GLY A 166 4.04 -1.00 4.67
N PHE A 167 3.69 -1.45 3.45
CA PHE A 167 4.54 -2.23 2.55
C PHE A 167 4.68 -1.64 1.14
N GLY A 168 4.10 -0.47 0.85
CA GLY A 168 4.23 0.17 -0.46
C GLY A 168 3.31 1.37 -0.68
N GLU A 169 3.58 2.08 -1.77
CA GLU A 169 2.68 3.07 -2.35
C GLU A 169 1.81 2.36 -3.40
N VAL A 170 0.49 2.50 -3.30
CA VAL A 170 -0.46 1.91 -4.26
C VAL A 170 -1.22 3.03 -4.96
N ASP A 171 -1.03 3.12 -6.27
CA ASP A 171 -1.68 4.11 -7.12
C ASP A 171 -2.71 3.45 -8.05
N LEU A 172 -3.79 4.16 -8.35
CA LEU A 172 -4.64 3.89 -9.50
C LEU A 172 -3.93 4.38 -10.75
N VAL A 173 -3.66 3.44 -11.66
CA VAL A 173 -3.07 3.71 -12.97
C VAL A 173 -4.13 3.53 -14.04
N THR A 174 -4.21 4.51 -14.94
CA THR A 174 -5.00 4.43 -16.17
C THR A 174 -4.06 4.18 -17.34
N ILE A 175 -4.20 3.04 -18.00
CA ILE A 175 -3.44 2.62 -19.18
C ILE A 175 -4.18 3.07 -20.43
N THR A 176 -3.45 3.71 -21.36
CA THR A 176 -4.04 4.30 -22.57
C THR A 176 -4.59 3.22 -23.53
N PRO A 177 -5.58 3.53 -24.41
CA PRO A 177 -6.10 2.57 -25.39
C PRO A 177 -5.01 1.98 -26.31
N GLY A 178 -5.07 0.68 -26.57
CA GLY A 178 -4.14 -0.06 -27.44
C GLY A 178 -2.86 -0.57 -26.76
N TYR A 179 -2.68 -0.36 -25.45
CA TYR A 179 -1.45 -0.68 -24.73
C TYR A 179 -1.64 -1.58 -23.49
N TRP A 180 -2.85 -2.08 -23.27
CA TRP A 180 -3.14 -3.20 -22.38
C TRP A 180 -3.65 -4.38 -23.20
N GLU A 181 -2.92 -5.49 -23.18
CA GLU A 181 -3.27 -6.74 -23.86
C GLU A 181 -3.90 -7.74 -22.87
N PHE A 182 -5.08 -8.28 -23.25
CA PHE A 182 -5.83 -9.26 -22.45
C PHE A 182 -5.47 -10.71 -22.80
N ASP A 183 -5.34 -10.98 -24.09
CA ASP A 183 -4.84 -12.19 -24.74
C ASP A 183 -4.19 -11.75 -26.06
N ARG A 184 -3.42 -12.63 -26.72
CA ARG A 184 -2.62 -12.29 -27.91
C ARG A 184 -3.44 -11.50 -28.94
N ASP A 185 -2.88 -10.38 -29.37
CA ASP A 185 -3.45 -9.46 -30.37
C ASP A 185 -4.77 -8.76 -29.94
N CYS A 186 -5.26 -8.99 -28.71
CA CYS A 186 -6.49 -8.40 -28.18
C CYS A 186 -6.19 -7.30 -27.13
N THR A 187 -6.22 -6.03 -27.57
CA THR A 187 -5.91 -4.87 -26.73
C THR A 187 -7.14 -4.04 -26.32
N ASN A 188 -6.97 -3.18 -25.31
CA ASN A 188 -8.00 -2.31 -24.77
C ASN A 188 -8.43 -1.19 -25.74
N SER A 189 -9.69 -1.21 -26.18
CA SER A 189 -10.30 -0.14 -27.00
C SER A 189 -10.57 1.16 -26.24
N SER A 190 -10.61 1.10 -24.91
CA SER A 190 -10.79 2.25 -24.01
C SER A 190 -9.73 2.27 -22.91
N ALA A 191 -9.56 3.42 -22.25
CA ALA A 191 -8.58 3.58 -21.17
C ALA A 191 -8.88 2.60 -20.01
N TYR A 192 -7.90 1.79 -19.63
CA TYR A 192 -8.07 0.66 -18.71
C TYR A 192 -7.50 0.96 -17.33
N LYS A 193 -8.21 0.58 -16.25
CA LYS A 193 -7.84 0.91 -14.87
C LYS A 193 -7.25 -0.30 -14.13
N VAL A 194 -6.07 -0.12 -13.54
CA VAL A 194 -5.40 -1.12 -12.68
C VAL A 194 -4.92 -0.50 -11.38
N ALA A 195 -4.88 -1.28 -10.31
CA ALA A 195 -4.14 -0.90 -9.11
C ALA A 195 -2.66 -1.25 -9.31
N CYS A 196 -1.76 -0.33 -8.97
CA CYS A 196 -0.33 -0.44 -9.21
C CYS A 196 0.43 -0.28 -7.89
N LYS A 197 1.00 -1.37 -7.36
CA LYS A 197 1.88 -1.33 -6.19
C LYS A 197 3.30 -1.00 -6.65
N LYS A 198 3.81 0.17 -6.26
CA LYS A 198 5.15 0.64 -6.62
C LYS A 198 6.13 0.38 -5.49
N PHE A 199 7.31 -0.13 -5.85
CA PHE A 199 8.43 -0.34 -4.94
C PHE A 199 9.53 0.68 -5.21
N SER A 200 10.22 1.15 -4.17
CA SER A 200 11.42 1.97 -4.31
C SER A 200 12.60 1.15 -4.87
N SER A 201 13.59 1.84 -5.46
CA SER A 201 14.88 1.28 -5.89
C SER A 201 15.48 0.34 -4.85
N ASP A 202 15.51 0.82 -3.61
CA ASP A 202 16.12 0.19 -2.42
C ASP A 202 15.24 -0.96 -1.87
N SER A 203 14.30 -1.47 -2.67
CA SER A 203 13.26 -2.41 -2.24
C SER A 203 13.06 -3.56 -3.24
N LYS A 204 14.05 -3.82 -4.12
CA LYS A 204 14.02 -4.95 -5.08
C LYS A 204 13.77 -6.30 -4.40
N GLU A 205 14.32 -6.52 -3.20
CA GLU A 205 14.07 -7.76 -2.42
C GLU A 205 12.59 -7.92 -2.02
N ALA A 206 11.92 -6.82 -1.60
CA ALA A 206 10.50 -6.84 -1.25
C ALA A 206 9.63 -7.09 -2.48
N PHE A 207 9.94 -6.44 -3.61
CA PHE A 207 9.32 -6.70 -4.91
C PHE A 207 9.47 -8.17 -5.32
N LEU A 208 10.70 -8.70 -5.32
CA LEU A 208 10.97 -10.08 -5.73
C LEU A 208 10.30 -11.12 -4.81
N LYS A 209 10.25 -10.85 -3.49
CA LYS A 209 9.52 -11.71 -2.55
C LYS A 209 8.03 -11.71 -2.84
N GLU A 210 7.41 -10.54 -2.99
CA GLU A 210 5.97 -10.43 -3.23
C GLU A 210 5.58 -10.98 -4.60
N TYR A 211 6.36 -10.68 -5.65
CA TYR A 211 6.20 -11.27 -6.98
C TYR A 211 6.31 -12.80 -6.94
N LYS A 212 7.30 -13.37 -6.24
CA LYS A 212 7.42 -14.82 -6.09
C LYS A 212 6.20 -15.42 -5.38
N ASN A 213 5.77 -14.83 -4.26
CA ASN A 213 4.60 -15.27 -3.52
C ASN A 213 3.34 -15.24 -4.41
N LEU A 214 3.10 -14.13 -5.13
CA LEU A 214 1.95 -13.96 -6.02
C LEU A 214 2.00 -14.82 -7.29
N THR A 215 3.19 -15.21 -7.75
CA THR A 215 3.39 -16.15 -8.85
C THR A 215 3.00 -17.56 -8.45
N ILE A 216 3.45 -18.05 -7.28
CA ILE A 216 3.03 -19.35 -6.72
C ILE A 216 1.50 -19.44 -6.55
N LEU A 217 0.84 -18.34 -6.14
CA LEU A 217 -0.63 -18.28 -6.02
C LEU A 217 -1.37 -18.14 -7.37
N LYS A 218 -0.67 -17.86 -8.46
CA LYS A 218 -1.23 -17.72 -9.82
C LYS A 218 -0.98 -18.97 -10.68
N GLU A 219 0.12 -19.67 -10.45
CA GLU A 219 0.50 -20.93 -11.12
C GLU A 219 -0.08 -22.18 -10.45
N SER A 220 -0.75 -22.02 -9.31
CA SER A 220 -1.39 -23.12 -8.57
C SER A 220 -2.44 -23.86 -9.39
N LEU A 221 -2.35 -25.19 -9.43
CA LEU A 221 -3.29 -26.10 -10.11
C LEU A 221 -4.71 -26.04 -9.51
N THR A 222 -4.80 -25.71 -8.22
CA THR A 222 -6.05 -25.34 -7.54
C THR A 222 -6.18 -23.81 -7.52
N THR A 223 -7.40 -23.28 -7.61
CA THR A 223 -7.64 -21.83 -7.59
C THR A 223 -8.72 -21.45 -6.57
N GLN A 224 -8.68 -20.19 -6.12
CA GLN A 224 -9.65 -19.65 -5.16
C GLN A 224 -10.04 -18.22 -5.54
N SER A 225 -11.34 -18.01 -5.80
CA SER A 225 -11.85 -16.76 -6.36
C SER A 225 -11.96 -15.59 -5.38
N HIS A 226 -11.57 -15.78 -4.12
CA HIS A 226 -11.48 -14.77 -3.05
C HIS A 226 -10.03 -14.42 -2.65
N ILE A 227 -9.05 -14.79 -3.48
CA ILE A 227 -7.65 -14.36 -3.39
C ILE A 227 -7.35 -13.36 -4.51
N LEU A 228 -6.76 -12.22 -4.20
CA LEU A 228 -6.39 -11.22 -5.19
C LEU A 228 -5.14 -11.66 -5.98
N GLN A 229 -5.35 -12.28 -7.13
CA GLN A 229 -4.27 -12.53 -8.09
C GLN A 229 -3.82 -11.24 -8.79
N HIS A 230 -2.54 -11.19 -9.11
CA HIS A 230 -1.94 -10.11 -9.89
C HIS A 230 -2.11 -10.33 -11.40
N TYR A 231 -2.24 -9.25 -12.17
CA TYR A 231 -2.21 -9.33 -13.63
C TYR A 231 -0.78 -9.59 -14.12
N THR A 232 0.16 -8.73 -13.77
CA THR A 232 1.56 -8.85 -14.21
C THR A 232 2.48 -7.99 -13.32
N ALA A 233 3.77 -8.32 -13.29
CA ALA A 233 4.82 -7.50 -12.72
C ALA A 233 5.61 -6.78 -13.82
N VAL A 234 6.25 -5.67 -13.47
CA VAL A 234 7.13 -4.90 -14.36
C VAL A 234 8.42 -4.55 -13.63
N ASP A 235 9.56 -4.95 -14.17
CA ASP A 235 10.89 -4.42 -13.84
C ASP A 235 11.22 -3.37 -14.93
N HIS A 236 11.24 -2.09 -14.56
CA HIS A 236 11.48 -0.96 -15.47
C HIS A 236 12.79 -0.27 -15.12
N ASP A 237 13.73 -0.31 -16.07
CA ASP A 237 15.10 0.13 -15.85
C ASP A 237 15.21 1.64 -15.53
N PRO A 238 16.17 2.04 -14.69
CA PRO A 238 17.18 1.17 -14.06
C PRO A 238 16.75 0.55 -12.72
N HIS A 239 15.71 1.08 -12.07
CA HIS A 239 15.36 0.73 -10.68
C HIS A 239 13.88 0.94 -10.28
N SER A 240 12.92 0.82 -11.21
CA SER A 240 11.48 1.01 -10.91
C SER A 240 10.69 -0.29 -11.02
N TYR A 241 10.26 -0.85 -9.89
CA TYR A 241 9.50 -2.09 -9.85
C TYR A 241 8.01 -1.85 -9.56
N TYR A 242 7.15 -2.56 -10.27
CA TYR A 242 5.70 -2.45 -10.18
C TYR A 242 5.03 -3.84 -10.18
N ILE A 243 3.95 -4.00 -9.42
CA ILE A 243 3.03 -5.13 -9.57
C ILE A 243 1.63 -4.57 -9.84
N LEU A 244 1.01 -5.03 -10.93
CA LEU A 244 -0.29 -4.59 -11.41
C LEU A 244 -1.38 -5.59 -11.02
N PHE A 245 -2.45 -5.10 -10.43
CA PHE A 245 -3.57 -5.86 -9.89
C PHE A 245 -4.91 -5.39 -10.50
N PRO A 246 -5.96 -6.23 -10.46
CA PRO A 246 -7.33 -5.76 -10.61
C PRO A 246 -7.59 -4.56 -9.68
N TYR A 247 -8.18 -3.50 -10.20
CA TYR A 247 -8.67 -2.41 -9.36
C TYR A 247 -9.83 -2.91 -8.49
N ALA A 248 -9.85 -2.48 -7.23
CA ALA A 248 -10.93 -2.74 -6.29
C ALA A 248 -11.84 -1.52 -6.23
N GLU A 249 -12.97 -1.61 -6.93
CA GLU A 249 -13.84 -0.47 -7.24
C GLU A 249 -14.46 0.16 -5.99
N HIS A 250 -14.60 -0.62 -4.90
CA HIS A 250 -15.16 -0.19 -3.63
C HIS A 250 -14.12 -0.08 -2.50
N GLY A 251 -12.82 -0.07 -2.80
CA GLY A 251 -11.76 0.09 -1.80
C GLY A 251 -11.51 -1.17 -0.97
N ASP A 252 -11.41 -1.02 0.35
CA ASP A 252 -11.05 -2.08 1.31
C ASP A 252 -12.05 -2.23 2.46
N LEU A 253 -11.93 -3.33 3.21
CA LEU A 253 -12.84 -3.65 4.31
C LEU A 253 -12.64 -2.73 5.53
N TYR A 254 -11.48 -2.08 5.71
CA TYR A 254 -11.33 -1.05 6.75
C TYR A 254 -12.16 0.19 6.38
N GLN A 255 -12.14 0.62 5.12
CA GLN A 255 -12.99 1.71 4.63
C GLN A 255 -14.49 1.38 4.77
N PHE A 256 -14.89 0.16 4.43
CA PHE A 256 -16.26 -0.34 4.60
C PHE A 256 -16.73 -0.33 6.07
N LEU A 257 -15.90 -0.81 6.99
CA LEU A 257 -16.24 -0.96 8.41
C LEU A 257 -16.13 0.36 9.19
N HIS A 258 -15.11 1.18 8.92
CA HIS A 258 -14.76 2.38 9.71
C HIS A 258 -15.03 3.72 9.01
N GLY A 259 -15.47 3.73 7.74
CA GLY A 259 -15.68 4.97 6.96
C GLY A 259 -14.38 5.66 6.50
N GLY A 260 -13.24 4.99 6.63
CA GLY A 260 -11.92 5.50 6.23
C GLY A 260 -11.54 6.81 6.95
N ALA A 261 -10.92 7.73 6.21
CA ALA A 261 -10.53 9.05 6.74
C ALA A 261 -11.66 10.10 6.70
N GLY A 262 -12.93 9.67 6.70
CA GLY A 262 -14.10 10.56 6.59
C GLY A 262 -14.42 11.01 5.16
N SER A 263 -13.88 10.32 4.15
CA SER A 263 -14.11 10.59 2.72
C SER A 263 -14.72 9.39 1.96
N TYR A 264 -15.12 8.34 2.68
CA TYR A 264 -15.65 7.10 2.09
C TYR A 264 -17.18 7.07 2.23
N GLU A 265 -17.87 7.50 1.18
CA GLU A 265 -19.33 7.54 1.14
C GLU A 265 -19.91 6.14 0.87
N LEU A 266 -20.12 5.37 1.96
CA LEU A 266 -20.59 3.98 1.92
C LEU A 266 -21.84 3.78 1.02
N HIS A 267 -22.81 4.69 1.08
CA HIS A 267 -24.03 4.57 0.26
C HIS A 267 -23.80 4.81 -1.24
N ASN A 268 -22.81 5.64 -1.60
CA ASN A 268 -22.41 5.83 -3.00
C ASN A 268 -21.68 4.59 -3.55
N GLN A 269 -20.96 3.86 -2.70
CA GLN A 269 -20.29 2.61 -3.06
C GLN A 269 -21.28 1.44 -3.17
N PHE A 270 -22.21 1.33 -2.21
CA PHE A 270 -23.18 0.23 -2.14
C PHE A 270 -24.61 0.77 -2.03
N PRO A 271 -25.19 1.34 -3.11
CA PRO A 271 -26.54 1.93 -3.09
C PRO A 271 -27.66 0.91 -2.86
N ARG A 272 -27.35 -0.40 -2.92
CA ARG A 272 -28.28 -1.52 -2.64
C ARG A 272 -28.16 -2.06 -1.20
N LEU A 273 -27.42 -1.41 -0.30
CA LEU A 273 -27.38 -1.83 1.10
C LEU A 273 -28.77 -1.72 1.75
N PRO A 274 -29.23 -2.77 2.47
CA PRO A 274 -30.32 -2.66 3.43
C PRO A 274 -30.08 -1.55 4.44
N VAL A 275 -31.16 -0.94 4.95
CA VAL A 275 -31.10 0.10 5.99
C VAL A 275 -30.53 -0.42 7.31
N GLU A 276 -30.11 0.47 8.20
CA GLU A 276 -29.68 0.07 9.54
C GLU A 276 -30.81 -0.65 10.31
N GLY A 277 -30.46 -1.70 11.04
CA GLY A 277 -31.40 -2.57 11.73
C GLY A 277 -32.12 -3.62 10.86
N ASP A 278 -32.00 -3.60 9.53
CA ASP A 278 -32.61 -4.61 8.66
C ASP A 278 -31.84 -5.95 8.69
N PRO A 279 -32.43 -7.07 9.15
CA PRO A 279 -31.76 -8.37 9.22
C PRO A 279 -31.29 -8.92 7.87
N ALA A 280 -31.78 -8.39 6.74
CA ALA A 280 -31.31 -8.76 5.40
C ALA A 280 -29.80 -8.55 5.21
N ILE A 281 -29.14 -7.72 6.02
CA ILE A 281 -27.69 -7.49 5.94
C ILE A 281 -26.83 -8.66 6.45
N PHE A 282 -27.34 -9.48 7.38
CA PHE A 282 -26.53 -10.53 8.01
C PHE A 282 -26.04 -11.58 7.00
N LYS A 283 -26.90 -11.99 6.06
CA LYS A 283 -26.61 -13.09 5.13
C LYS A 283 -25.58 -12.71 4.04
N PRO A 284 -25.63 -11.54 3.37
CA PRO A 284 -24.56 -11.08 2.48
C PRO A 284 -23.19 -10.97 3.18
N LEU A 285 -23.15 -10.47 4.43
CA LEU A 285 -21.91 -10.41 5.20
C LEU A 285 -21.39 -11.80 5.56
N LEU A 286 -22.26 -12.69 6.07
CA LEU A 286 -21.91 -14.08 6.38
C LEU A 286 -21.41 -14.85 5.16
N HIS A 287 -21.96 -14.59 3.96
CA HIS A 287 -21.47 -15.18 2.72
C HIS A 287 -20.02 -14.78 2.44
N GLN A 288 -19.68 -13.49 2.53
CA GLN A 288 -18.30 -13.04 2.32
C GLN A 288 -17.36 -13.53 3.43
N CYS A 289 -17.80 -13.57 4.69
CA CYS A 289 -17.03 -14.17 5.78
C CYS A 289 -16.76 -15.66 5.56
N TRP A 290 -17.77 -16.43 5.16
CA TRP A 290 -17.63 -17.84 4.78
C TRP A 290 -16.65 -18.02 3.62
N ALA A 291 -16.74 -17.19 2.59
CA ALA A 291 -15.84 -17.24 1.44
C ALA A 291 -14.39 -16.87 1.81
N LEU A 292 -14.18 -15.89 2.71
CA LEU A 292 -12.87 -15.59 3.29
C LEU A 292 -12.32 -16.76 4.13
N ALA A 293 -13.16 -17.47 4.89
CA ALA A 293 -12.74 -18.66 5.62
C ALA A 293 -12.28 -19.78 4.65
N CYS A 294 -13.01 -19.99 3.55
CA CYS A 294 -12.62 -20.93 2.48
C CYS A 294 -11.35 -20.47 1.74
N ALA A 295 -11.08 -19.15 1.71
CA ALA A 295 -9.86 -18.59 1.13
C ALA A 295 -8.63 -18.79 2.03
N ILE A 296 -8.79 -18.65 3.35
CA ILE A 296 -7.77 -18.98 4.34
C ILE A 296 -7.49 -20.49 4.33
N GLU A 297 -8.53 -21.33 4.21
CA GLU A 297 -8.37 -22.78 4.07
C GLU A 297 -7.58 -23.16 2.81
N TRP A 298 -7.91 -22.55 1.66
CA TRP A 298 -7.18 -22.77 0.42
C TRP A 298 -5.70 -22.38 0.55
N LEU A 299 -5.42 -21.19 1.11
CA LEU A 299 -4.05 -20.75 1.40
C LEU A 299 -3.31 -21.70 2.34
N HIS A 300 -3.99 -22.23 3.35
CA HIS A 300 -3.32 -23.01 4.40
C HIS A 300 -2.87 -24.39 3.94
N ASP A 301 -3.66 -25.12 3.15
CA ASP A 301 -3.41 -26.55 2.86
C ASP A 301 -3.60 -27.00 1.39
N TYR A 302 -4.14 -26.16 0.49
CA TYR A 302 -4.58 -26.61 -0.85
C TYR A 302 -3.84 -26.01 -2.06
N ILE A 303 -2.89 -25.07 -1.89
CA ILE A 303 -2.05 -24.59 -3.00
C ILE A 303 -1.21 -25.75 -3.55
N GLN A 304 -1.20 -25.95 -4.87
CA GLN A 304 -0.46 -27.04 -5.53
C GLN A 304 0.33 -26.52 -6.73
N VAL A 305 1.66 -26.63 -6.70
CA VAL A 305 2.56 -26.22 -7.81
C VAL A 305 3.52 -27.36 -8.12
N ASP A 306 3.68 -27.71 -9.40
CA ASP A 306 4.53 -28.82 -9.90
C ASP A 306 4.30 -30.19 -9.21
N GLY A 307 3.12 -30.38 -8.60
CA GLY A 307 2.76 -31.58 -7.83
C GLY A 307 3.13 -31.52 -6.35
N GLU A 308 3.84 -30.49 -5.88
CA GLU A 308 4.06 -30.23 -4.46
C GLU A 308 2.88 -29.46 -3.83
N HIS A 309 2.50 -29.85 -2.61
CA HIS A 309 1.60 -29.06 -1.77
C HIS A 309 2.39 -27.92 -1.10
N ILE A 310 1.92 -26.69 -1.30
CA ILE A 310 2.50 -25.49 -0.67
C ILE A 310 1.58 -25.03 0.45
N MET A 311 2.10 -24.88 1.66
CA MET A 311 1.40 -24.18 2.73
C MET A 311 1.67 -22.68 2.60
N CYS A 312 0.66 -21.83 2.80
CA CYS A 312 0.83 -20.40 3.01
C CYS A 312 0.39 -20.00 4.43
N ALA A 313 1.09 -19.04 5.03
CA ALA A 313 0.61 -18.26 6.18
C ALA A 313 0.63 -16.78 5.79
N HIS A 314 -0.51 -16.09 5.97
CA HIS A 314 -0.68 -14.70 5.51
C HIS A 314 0.12 -13.72 6.38
N LEU A 315 0.03 -13.89 7.70
CA LEU A 315 0.72 -13.18 8.79
C LEU A 315 0.37 -11.68 8.97
N ASP A 316 -0.23 -11.02 7.98
CA ASP A 316 -0.82 -9.67 8.11
C ASP A 316 -2.28 -9.65 7.62
N LEU A 317 -3.12 -10.56 8.11
CA LEU A 317 -4.55 -10.50 7.81
C LEU A 317 -5.21 -9.37 8.63
N LYS A 318 -5.81 -8.40 7.95
CA LYS A 318 -6.49 -7.23 8.52
C LYS A 318 -7.49 -6.65 7.50
N PRO A 319 -8.49 -5.84 7.89
CA PRO A 319 -9.48 -5.30 6.97
C PRO A 319 -8.88 -4.45 5.83
N ASP A 320 -7.80 -3.73 6.07
CA ASP A 320 -7.08 -2.95 5.04
C ASP A 320 -6.49 -3.85 3.92
N ASN A 321 -6.22 -5.12 4.24
CA ASN A 321 -5.69 -6.13 3.31
C ASN A 321 -6.81 -7.00 2.69
N ILE A 322 -8.08 -6.67 2.93
CA ILE A 322 -9.24 -7.32 2.29
C ILE A 322 -9.88 -6.30 1.36
N LEU A 323 -9.64 -6.42 0.05
CA LEU A 323 -10.19 -5.49 -0.95
C LEU A 323 -11.62 -5.88 -1.34
N ILE A 324 -12.45 -4.89 -1.67
CA ILE A 324 -13.83 -5.11 -2.12
C ILE A 324 -13.94 -4.74 -3.60
N ARG A 325 -14.16 -5.77 -4.42
CA ARG A 325 -14.45 -5.62 -5.86
C ARG A 325 -15.95 -5.53 -6.12
N ASN A 326 -16.30 -4.90 -7.24
CA ASN A 326 -17.67 -4.87 -7.74
C ASN A 326 -18.17 -6.30 -8.05
N ASP A 327 -19.39 -6.59 -7.62
CA ASP A 327 -20.10 -7.84 -7.88
C ASP A 327 -21.59 -7.54 -8.00
N ALA A 328 -22.15 -7.71 -9.20
CA ALA A 328 -23.55 -7.41 -9.49
C ALA A 328 -24.54 -8.28 -8.70
N SER A 329 -24.11 -9.45 -8.21
CA SER A 329 -24.93 -10.34 -7.37
C SER A 329 -24.93 -9.95 -5.88
N SER A 330 -23.94 -9.18 -5.42
CA SER A 330 -23.74 -8.83 -4.01
C SER A 330 -24.16 -7.41 -3.67
N VAL A 331 -24.75 -7.21 -2.48
CA VAL A 331 -25.02 -5.87 -1.91
C VAL A 331 -23.86 -5.33 -1.05
N VAL A 332 -22.80 -6.14 -0.85
CA VAL A 332 -21.58 -5.79 -0.09
C VAL A 332 -20.30 -5.95 -0.93
N GLY A 333 -20.44 -6.06 -2.25
CA GLY A 333 -19.36 -6.41 -3.19
C GLY A 333 -18.79 -7.82 -2.96
N LYS A 334 -17.62 -8.09 -3.53
CA LYS A 334 -16.87 -9.34 -3.35
C LYS A 334 -15.54 -9.09 -2.65
N TRP A 335 -15.31 -9.79 -1.53
CA TRP A 335 -14.18 -9.56 -0.63
C TRP A 335 -12.99 -10.45 -1.01
N MET A 336 -11.79 -9.87 -1.15
CA MET A 336 -10.59 -10.49 -1.71
C MET A 336 -9.39 -10.32 -0.77
N ILE A 337 -8.74 -11.41 -0.34
CA ILE A 337 -7.50 -11.33 0.46
C ILE A 337 -6.33 -10.83 -0.40
N SER A 338 -5.51 -9.92 0.12
CA SER A 338 -4.44 -9.22 -0.61
C SER A 338 -3.23 -8.86 0.28
N ASP A 339 -2.17 -8.31 -0.33
CA ASP A 339 -0.87 -7.97 0.26
C ASP A 339 -0.08 -9.18 0.82
N PHE A 340 0.37 -10.04 -0.09
CA PHE A 340 1.20 -11.20 0.21
C PHE A 340 2.68 -10.88 0.47
N GLY A 341 3.04 -9.59 0.64
CA GLY A 341 4.43 -9.14 0.77
C GLY A 341 5.15 -9.70 1.99
N ILE A 342 4.48 -9.80 3.16
CA ILE A 342 5.08 -10.45 4.34
C ILE A 342 4.78 -11.94 4.47
N SER A 343 3.85 -12.48 3.68
CA SER A 343 3.43 -13.88 3.76
C SER A 343 4.59 -14.85 3.54
N VAL A 344 4.41 -16.06 4.09
CA VAL A 344 5.39 -17.15 4.07
C VAL A 344 4.76 -18.34 3.38
N LEU A 345 5.38 -18.79 2.29
CA LEU A 345 4.99 -19.97 1.53
C LEU A 345 6.10 -21.01 1.63
N GLU A 346 5.77 -22.21 2.09
CA GLU A 346 6.72 -23.32 2.29
C GLU A 346 6.10 -24.64 1.78
N PRO A 347 6.86 -25.48 1.02
CA PRO A 347 6.42 -26.83 0.68
C PRO A 347 6.11 -27.67 1.92
N GLN A 348 5.07 -28.49 1.84
CA GLN A 348 4.69 -29.43 2.88
C GLN A 348 5.68 -30.59 2.95
N LYS A 349 6.73 -30.41 3.77
CA LYS A 349 7.79 -31.39 3.96
C LYS A 349 7.23 -32.70 4.53
N LEU A 350 7.09 -33.70 3.68
CA LEU A 350 6.78 -35.07 4.09
C LEU A 350 7.96 -35.63 4.90
N ASP A 351 7.68 -36.21 6.06
CA ASP A 351 8.66 -36.30 7.15
C ASP A 351 9.82 -37.27 6.86
N SER A 352 10.93 -36.69 6.39
CA SER A 352 12.18 -37.40 6.06
C SER A 352 13.25 -37.28 7.15
N SER A 353 12.96 -36.58 8.26
CA SER A 353 13.95 -36.21 9.28
C SER A 353 13.45 -36.55 10.68
N ARG A 354 13.87 -37.72 11.18
CA ARG A 354 13.59 -38.27 12.52
C ARG A 354 13.35 -37.16 13.58
N PRO A 355 12.17 -37.08 14.21
CA PRO A 355 11.87 -36.02 15.18
C PRO A 355 12.83 -36.08 16.38
N LEU A 356 13.57 -34.99 16.59
CA LEU A 356 14.61 -34.87 17.63
C LEU A 356 14.07 -34.83 19.09
N SER A 357 12.76 -34.98 19.29
CA SER A 357 12.17 -35.17 20.62
C SER A 357 10.80 -35.84 20.52
N VAL A 358 10.37 -36.48 21.61
CA VAL A 358 9.02 -37.07 21.75
C VAL A 358 7.91 -36.02 21.52
N ARG A 359 8.18 -34.74 21.79
CA ARG A 359 7.22 -33.64 21.54
C ARG A 359 7.15 -33.21 20.06
N GLY A 360 8.11 -33.63 19.23
CA GLY A 360 8.08 -33.50 17.78
C GLY A 360 7.21 -34.57 17.12
N CYS A 361 7.21 -35.81 17.65
CA CYS A 361 6.46 -36.95 17.10
C CYS A 361 4.94 -36.77 16.98
N TYR A 362 4.38 -35.74 17.63
CA TYR A 362 2.95 -35.43 17.66
C TYR A 362 2.62 -34.02 17.12
N ARG A 363 3.59 -33.33 16.50
CA ARG A 363 3.39 -32.04 15.85
C ARG A 363 3.38 -32.22 14.35
N GLU A 364 2.22 -32.02 13.73
CA GLU A 364 2.12 -31.90 12.27
C GLU A 364 3.07 -30.79 11.77
N PRO A 365 3.82 -31.01 10.68
CA PRO A 365 4.59 -29.96 10.03
C PRO A 365 3.71 -28.75 9.67
N THR A 366 4.14 -27.56 10.06
CA THR A 366 3.46 -26.30 9.76
C THR A 366 4.47 -25.16 9.75
N ILE A 367 4.19 -24.12 8.98
CA ILE A 367 4.93 -22.86 9.02
C ILE A 367 4.98 -22.35 10.46
N GLU A 368 6.19 -22.11 10.95
CA GLU A 368 6.45 -21.42 12.20
C GLU A 368 7.64 -20.46 12.04
N VAL A 369 7.39 -19.15 12.03
CA VAL A 369 8.41 -18.09 11.86
C VAL A 369 8.49 -17.15 13.07
N ASN A 370 9.60 -16.43 13.20
CA ASN A 370 9.76 -15.42 14.25
C ASN A 370 8.78 -14.25 14.03
N PRO A 371 8.21 -13.64 15.08
CA PRO A 371 7.26 -12.55 14.91
C PRO A 371 7.88 -11.29 14.28
N HIS A 372 7.33 -10.83 13.16
CA HIS A 372 7.67 -9.54 12.55
C HIS A 372 7.37 -8.38 13.51
N GLY A 373 8.27 -7.40 13.60
CA GLY A 373 8.16 -6.27 14.52
C GLY A 373 7.12 -5.24 14.09
N GLY A 374 6.07 -5.03 14.90
CA GLY A 374 5.01 -4.05 14.63
C GLY A 374 3.92 -4.04 15.70
N ARG A 375 3.05 -3.03 15.65
CA ARG A 375 1.79 -2.94 16.42
C ARG A 375 0.61 -3.05 15.45
N GLY A 376 -0.44 -3.77 15.83
CA GLY A 376 -1.70 -3.83 15.08
C GLY A 376 -2.80 -4.55 15.86
N THR A 377 -4.04 -4.06 15.74
CA THR A 377 -5.26 -4.53 16.45
C THR A 377 -5.49 -6.04 16.33
N TYR A 378 -5.33 -6.57 15.11
CA TYR A 378 -5.61 -7.97 14.75
C TYR A 378 -4.48 -8.96 15.14
N ARG A 379 -3.40 -8.47 15.75
CA ARG A 379 -2.19 -9.24 16.05
C ARG A 379 -2.40 -10.18 17.25
N PRO A 380 -2.08 -11.48 17.14
CA PRO A 380 -2.36 -12.45 18.19
C PRO A 380 -1.32 -12.40 19.33
N PRO A 381 -1.64 -12.92 20.53
CA PRO A 381 -0.78 -12.79 21.71
C PRO A 381 0.59 -13.46 21.54
N GLU A 382 0.68 -14.58 20.81
CA GLU A 382 1.95 -15.28 20.60
C GLU A 382 2.97 -14.47 19.80
N ALA A 383 2.54 -13.43 19.08
CA ALA A 383 3.42 -12.59 18.27
C ALA A 383 4.28 -11.61 19.10
N ILE A 384 4.10 -11.53 20.44
CA ILE A 384 4.98 -10.72 21.30
C ILE A 384 6.24 -11.50 21.65
N ASN A 385 7.38 -10.97 21.20
CA ASN A 385 8.70 -11.50 21.52
C ASN A 385 9.09 -11.11 22.96
N ARG A 386 8.84 -11.99 23.93
CA ARG A 386 9.21 -11.80 25.35
C ARG A 386 10.73 -11.98 25.55
N ILE A 387 11.49 -10.91 25.34
CA ILE A 387 12.91 -10.85 25.70
C ILE A 387 13.04 -11.00 27.23
N GLY A 388 13.80 -11.99 27.69
CA GLY A 388 14.23 -12.09 29.09
C GLY A 388 13.67 -13.24 29.94
N SER A 389 12.83 -14.15 29.42
CA SER A 389 12.43 -15.36 30.16
C SER A 389 12.48 -16.64 29.32
N ARG A 390 13.18 -17.65 29.87
CA ARG A 390 13.41 -19.04 29.39
C ARG A 390 12.81 -19.43 28.03
N ALA A 391 13.50 -19.04 26.96
CA ALA A 391 13.60 -19.74 25.66
C ALA A 391 12.34 -20.49 25.17
N MET A 392 11.20 -19.80 25.07
CA MET A 392 10.17 -20.12 24.09
C MET A 392 9.92 -18.87 23.25
N THR A 393 10.63 -18.76 22.13
CA THR A 393 10.24 -17.88 21.04
C THR A 393 8.94 -18.42 20.46
N ASN A 394 7.82 -17.83 20.88
CA ASN A 394 6.50 -18.18 20.39
C ASN A 394 6.41 -17.77 18.91
N LYS A 395 6.62 -18.74 18.03
CA LYS A 395 6.61 -18.53 16.57
C LYS A 395 5.19 -18.35 16.05
N ILE A 396 4.99 -17.38 15.16
CA ILE A 396 3.73 -17.16 14.42
C ILE A 396 3.64 -18.09 13.20
N GLY A 397 2.45 -18.26 12.65
CA GLY A 397 2.19 -19.15 11.52
C GLY A 397 0.71 -19.18 11.14
N ARG A 398 0.26 -20.23 10.45
CA ARG A 398 -1.15 -20.39 10.01
C ARG A 398 -2.19 -20.13 11.11
N ARG A 399 -1.92 -20.54 12.36
CA ARG A 399 -2.81 -20.31 13.53
C ARG A 399 -2.94 -18.84 13.96
N SER A 400 -2.07 -17.96 13.48
CA SER A 400 -2.11 -16.52 13.68
C SER A 400 -3.12 -15.85 12.74
N ASP A 401 -3.26 -16.36 11.50
CA ASP A 401 -4.28 -15.90 10.55
C ASP A 401 -5.70 -16.22 11.07
N ILE A 402 -5.89 -17.38 11.71
CA ILE A 402 -7.16 -17.79 12.32
C ILE A 402 -7.60 -16.82 13.43
N TRP A 403 -6.65 -16.33 14.25
CA TRP A 403 -6.94 -15.32 15.27
C TRP A 403 -7.34 -13.98 14.62
N ALA A 404 -6.57 -13.53 13.63
CA ALA A 404 -6.86 -12.30 12.91
C ALA A 404 -8.24 -12.34 12.22
N TYR A 405 -8.60 -13.46 11.60
CA TYR A 405 -9.94 -13.69 11.08
C TYR A 405 -11.00 -13.58 12.19
N GLY A 406 -10.78 -14.18 13.37
CA GLY A 406 -11.71 -14.06 14.50
C GLY A 406 -11.96 -12.61 14.92
N CYS A 407 -10.92 -11.77 14.92
CA CYS A 407 -11.05 -10.34 15.18
C CYS A 407 -11.88 -9.63 14.10
N ILE A 408 -11.59 -9.89 12.81
CA ILE A 408 -12.33 -9.30 11.67
C ILE A 408 -13.80 -9.75 11.68
N PHE A 409 -14.05 -11.04 11.93
CA PHE A 409 -15.39 -11.63 12.03
C PHE A 409 -16.21 -11.05 13.21
N THR A 410 -15.52 -10.49 14.22
CA THR A 410 -16.13 -9.73 15.32
C THR A 410 -16.48 -8.29 14.90
N GLU A 411 -15.60 -7.59 14.17
CA GLU A 411 -15.90 -6.23 13.68
C GLU A 411 -16.99 -6.24 12.59
N VAL A 412 -17.03 -7.26 11.72
CA VAL A 412 -18.13 -7.44 10.76
C VAL A 412 -19.47 -7.68 11.47
N LEU A 413 -19.50 -8.40 12.60
CA LEU A 413 -20.71 -8.54 13.42
C LEU A 413 -21.12 -7.21 14.07
N ALA A 414 -20.15 -6.44 14.59
CA ALA A 414 -20.41 -5.12 15.16
C ALA A 414 -21.04 -4.17 14.13
N TRP A 415 -20.54 -4.21 12.90
CA TRP A 415 -21.09 -3.46 11.76
C TRP A 415 -22.45 -3.99 11.30
N ALA A 416 -22.68 -5.30 11.31
CA ALA A 416 -23.97 -5.87 10.95
C ALA A 416 -25.09 -5.40 11.90
N ILE A 417 -24.76 -5.16 13.18
CA ILE A 417 -25.71 -4.74 14.22
C ILE A 417 -25.90 -3.22 14.26
N GLY A 418 -24.82 -2.43 14.20
CA GLY A 418 -24.86 -0.97 14.42
C GLY A 418 -23.96 -0.16 13.48
N ARG A 419 -23.67 -0.70 12.28
CA ARG A 419 -22.85 -0.06 11.23
C ARG A 419 -21.51 0.46 11.77
N ARG A 420 -21.01 1.57 11.24
CA ARG A 420 -19.71 2.13 11.66
C ARG A 420 -19.68 2.41 13.16
N GLU A 421 -20.77 2.96 13.68
CA GLU A 421 -20.95 3.39 15.07
C GLU A 421 -20.81 2.20 16.04
N GLY A 422 -21.29 1.01 15.65
CA GLY A 422 -21.10 -0.25 16.39
C GLY A 422 -19.64 -0.73 16.41
N VAL A 423 -18.91 -0.57 15.31
CA VAL A 423 -17.47 -0.88 15.23
C VAL A 423 -16.65 0.13 16.03
N GLU A 424 -16.95 1.43 15.90
CA GLU A 424 -16.33 2.50 16.67
C GLU A 424 -16.57 2.32 18.18
N TYR A 425 -17.77 1.92 18.60
CA TYR A 425 -18.09 1.61 19.99
C TYR A 425 -17.25 0.43 20.51
N LEU A 426 -17.14 -0.67 19.75
CA LEU A 426 -16.30 -1.81 20.12
C LEU A 426 -14.83 -1.42 20.24
N ALA A 427 -14.30 -0.63 19.30
CA ALA A 427 -12.92 -0.13 19.34
C ALA A 427 -12.67 0.83 20.52
N GLN A 428 -13.65 1.67 20.88
CA GLN A 428 -13.59 2.51 22.07
C GLN A 428 -13.58 1.68 23.36
N GLU A 429 -14.49 0.71 23.50
CA GLU A 429 -14.54 -0.23 24.63
C GLU A 429 -13.25 -1.06 24.75
N ARG A 430 -12.54 -1.36 23.65
CA ARG A 430 -11.19 -1.97 23.71
C ARG A 430 -10.15 -1.02 24.32
N GLN A 431 -10.24 0.29 24.10
CA GLN A 431 -9.19 1.26 24.45
C GLN A 431 -9.35 1.89 25.84
N ILE A 432 -10.47 1.68 26.54
CA ILE A 432 -10.70 2.22 27.89
C ILE A 432 -9.59 1.77 28.86
N GLY A 433 -8.83 2.74 29.38
CA GLY A 433 -7.79 2.53 30.40
C GLY A 433 -6.45 1.97 29.87
N ILE A 434 -6.30 1.71 28.57
CA ILE A 434 -5.14 1.00 28.00
C ILE A 434 -4.57 1.74 26.78
N THR A 435 -3.25 1.70 26.58
CA THR A 435 -2.53 2.39 25.48
C THR A 435 -2.43 1.56 24.18
N ASN A 436 -3.33 0.59 23.97
CA ASN A 436 -3.37 -0.26 22.77
C ASN A 436 -4.79 -0.78 22.48
N ASP A 437 -5.03 -1.15 21.22
CA ASP A 437 -6.31 -1.64 20.69
C ASP A 437 -6.31 -3.15 20.41
N PHE A 438 -5.58 -3.96 21.19
CA PHE A 438 -5.57 -5.42 20.97
C PHE A 438 -6.88 -6.09 21.40
N PHE A 439 -7.24 -7.18 20.73
CA PHE A 439 -8.35 -8.06 21.13
C PHE A 439 -8.04 -8.95 22.37
N TRP A 440 -6.84 -8.82 22.94
CA TRP A 440 -6.35 -9.61 24.07
C TRP A 440 -5.57 -8.72 25.07
N ASP A 441 -5.44 -9.19 26.31
CA ASP A 441 -4.68 -8.54 27.38
C ASP A 441 -3.68 -9.49 28.05
N GLU A 442 -2.62 -8.93 28.65
CA GLU A 442 -1.74 -9.68 29.56
C GLU A 442 -2.43 -9.86 30.92
N HIS A 443 -2.53 -11.10 31.38
CA HIS A 443 -3.10 -11.42 32.68
C HIS A 443 -2.00 -11.45 33.76
N PHE A 444 -2.09 -10.55 34.73
CA PHE A 444 -1.28 -10.59 35.95
C PHE A 444 -2.06 -11.34 37.03
N GLY A 445 -1.45 -12.36 37.62
CA GLY A 445 -2.07 -13.11 38.72
C GLY A 445 -2.16 -12.25 39.99
N GLN A 446 -3.05 -12.62 40.92
CA GLN A 446 -3.30 -11.88 42.17
C GLN A 446 -2.15 -11.95 43.20
N SER A 447 -0.94 -12.32 42.78
CA SER A 447 0.28 -12.29 43.60
C SER A 447 1.12 -11.07 43.22
N LEU A 448 1.83 -10.49 44.19
CA LEU A 448 2.57 -9.21 44.06
C LEU A 448 3.87 -9.31 43.21
N SER A 449 3.94 -10.25 42.27
CA SER A 449 5.03 -10.40 41.30
C SER A 449 4.70 -9.65 40.00
N PRO A 450 5.56 -8.73 39.49
CA PRO A 450 5.30 -7.94 38.28
C PRO A 450 5.53 -8.74 36.97
N GLN A 451 5.11 -10.00 36.93
CA GLN A 451 5.34 -10.93 35.83
C GLN A 451 4.01 -11.44 35.26
N ALA A 452 3.77 -11.20 33.96
CA ALA A 452 2.53 -11.55 33.29
C ALA A 452 2.32 -13.07 33.20
N THR A 453 1.44 -13.57 34.07
CA THR A 453 1.09 -14.99 34.25
C THR A 453 0.45 -15.66 33.03
N GLY A 454 -0.12 -14.88 32.11
CA GLY A 454 -0.69 -15.40 30.87
C GLY A 454 -1.22 -14.31 29.96
N PHE A 455 -2.06 -14.70 29.01
CA PHE A 455 -2.86 -13.82 28.16
C PHE A 455 -4.33 -14.21 28.26
N LYS A 456 -5.25 -13.28 28.01
CA LYS A 456 -6.70 -13.53 27.89
C LYS A 456 -7.32 -12.73 26.74
N VAL A 457 -8.49 -13.11 26.25
CA VAL A 457 -9.30 -12.22 25.40
C VAL A 457 -9.67 -10.99 26.23
N ARG A 458 -9.65 -9.80 25.63
CA ARG A 458 -9.89 -8.53 26.34
C ARG A 458 -11.30 -8.51 26.93
N ASP A 459 -11.42 -8.16 28.21
CA ASP A 459 -12.68 -8.26 28.97
C ASP A 459 -13.82 -7.47 28.32
N SER A 460 -13.54 -6.34 27.68
CA SER A 460 -14.55 -5.54 26.99
C SER A 460 -15.08 -6.21 25.71
N VAL A 461 -14.24 -6.97 24.99
CA VAL A 461 -14.68 -7.81 23.85
C VAL A 461 -15.58 -8.94 24.35
N VAL A 462 -15.23 -9.57 25.47
CA VAL A 462 -16.05 -10.64 26.09
C VAL A 462 -17.39 -10.08 26.57
N ARG A 463 -17.39 -8.97 27.34
CA ARG A 463 -18.60 -8.27 27.79
C ARG A 463 -19.51 -7.86 26.63
N TRP A 464 -18.92 -7.34 25.55
CA TRP A 464 -19.67 -6.92 24.36
C TRP A 464 -20.34 -8.12 23.68
N LEU A 465 -19.59 -9.21 23.44
CA LEU A 465 -20.11 -10.46 22.90
C LEU A 465 -21.23 -11.05 23.77
N ASP A 466 -21.06 -11.09 25.10
CA ASP A 466 -22.07 -11.57 26.05
C ASP A 466 -23.36 -10.71 25.99
N HIS A 467 -23.23 -9.39 25.89
CA HIS A 467 -24.35 -8.46 25.80
C HIS A 467 -25.17 -8.64 24.51
N ILE A 468 -24.52 -8.81 23.35
CA ILE A 468 -25.23 -9.03 22.09
C ILE A 468 -25.69 -10.48 21.88
N GLN A 469 -25.20 -11.45 22.67
CA GLN A 469 -25.62 -12.86 22.55
C GLN A 469 -27.12 -13.06 22.84
N THR A 470 -27.74 -12.16 23.62
CA THR A 470 -29.19 -12.17 23.91
C THR A 470 -30.04 -11.40 22.90
N SER A 471 -29.48 -11.08 21.72
CA SER A 471 -30.24 -10.50 20.60
C SER A 471 -31.46 -11.36 20.22
N PRO A 472 -32.61 -10.76 19.83
CA PRO A 472 -33.75 -11.51 19.29
C PRO A 472 -33.40 -12.23 17.98
N GLU A 473 -32.42 -11.71 17.23
CA GLU A 473 -31.94 -12.30 15.99
C GLU A 473 -31.05 -13.51 16.26
N LYS A 474 -31.62 -14.71 16.10
CA LYS A 474 -30.95 -16.00 16.39
C LYS A 474 -29.58 -16.13 15.70
N VAL A 475 -29.44 -15.57 14.51
CA VAL A 475 -28.19 -15.55 13.75
C VAL A 475 -27.07 -14.83 14.50
N VAL A 476 -27.36 -13.76 15.26
CA VAL A 476 -26.38 -13.06 16.10
C VAL A 476 -25.90 -13.97 17.23
N GLY A 477 -26.79 -14.74 17.87
CA GLY A 477 -26.40 -15.70 18.91
C GLY A 477 -25.51 -16.84 18.38
N GLU A 478 -25.83 -17.38 17.19
CA GLU A 478 -25.00 -18.38 16.49
C GLU A 478 -23.63 -17.80 16.07
N TRP A 479 -23.60 -16.55 15.62
CA TRP A 479 -22.39 -15.81 15.23
C TRP A 479 -21.48 -15.51 16.44
N VAL A 480 -22.04 -15.03 17.56
CA VAL A 480 -21.31 -14.79 18.82
C VAL A 480 -20.67 -16.07 19.35
N LYS A 481 -21.42 -17.18 19.37
CA LYS A 481 -20.86 -18.48 19.77
C LYS A 481 -19.67 -18.86 18.87
N THR A 482 -19.84 -18.71 17.56
CA THR A 482 -18.80 -19.01 16.57
C THR A 482 -17.54 -18.15 16.78
N ILE A 483 -17.68 -16.86 17.09
CA ILE A 483 -16.54 -15.98 17.45
C ILE A 483 -15.78 -16.54 18.66
N LYS A 484 -16.50 -16.97 19.72
CA LYS A 484 -15.90 -17.56 20.93
C LYS A 484 -15.18 -18.88 20.65
N ASP A 485 -15.71 -19.71 19.75
CA ASP A 485 -15.08 -20.96 19.29
C ASP A 485 -13.84 -20.71 18.38
N ILE A 486 -13.60 -19.46 17.92
CA ILE A 486 -12.44 -19.06 17.08
C ILE A 486 -11.37 -18.30 17.89
N LEU A 487 -11.75 -17.32 18.73
CA LEU A 487 -10.84 -16.43 19.48
C LEU A 487 -10.19 -17.11 20.71
N ILE A 488 -9.58 -18.27 20.48
CA ILE A 488 -8.89 -19.06 21.50
C ILE A 488 -7.45 -18.52 21.67
N ILE A 489 -7.07 -18.18 22.90
CA ILE A 489 -5.76 -17.58 23.20
C ILE A 489 -4.62 -18.56 22.95
N ASP A 490 -4.73 -19.81 23.39
CA ASP A 490 -3.71 -20.83 23.12
C ASP A 490 -3.64 -21.15 21.61
N LYS A 491 -2.42 -21.01 21.05
CA LYS A 491 -2.12 -21.22 19.63
C LYS A 491 -2.51 -22.64 19.18
N GLU A 492 -2.27 -23.65 20.01
CA GLU A 492 -2.45 -25.05 19.62
C GLU A 492 -3.94 -25.44 19.66
N SER A 493 -4.68 -24.95 20.66
CA SER A 493 -6.12 -25.19 20.87
C SER A 493 -7.06 -24.44 19.92
N ARG A 494 -6.59 -23.45 19.14
CA ARG A 494 -7.38 -22.80 18.08
C ARG A 494 -7.94 -23.82 17.07
N PRO A 495 -8.99 -23.48 16.29
CA PRO A 495 -9.36 -24.27 15.12
C PRO A 495 -8.26 -24.24 14.03
N LYS A 496 -8.21 -25.27 13.17
CA LYS A 496 -7.55 -25.19 11.84
C LYS A 496 -8.52 -24.56 10.83
N ALA A 497 -8.05 -24.19 9.64
CA ALA A 497 -8.90 -23.55 8.64
C ALA A 497 -10.10 -24.41 8.18
N GLN A 498 -9.93 -25.74 8.05
CA GLN A 498 -11.03 -26.68 7.77
C GLN A 498 -12.15 -26.59 8.82
N LYS A 499 -11.76 -26.47 10.10
CA LYS A 499 -12.69 -26.33 11.21
C LYS A 499 -13.28 -24.92 11.28
N LEU A 500 -12.53 -23.90 10.89
CA LEU A 500 -13.02 -22.53 10.75
C LEU A 500 -14.14 -22.46 9.70
N VAL A 501 -13.94 -23.03 8.52
CA VAL A 501 -14.97 -23.14 7.47
C VAL A 501 -16.20 -23.89 7.98
N THR A 502 -15.99 -25.02 8.67
CA THR A 502 -17.09 -25.80 9.30
C THR A 502 -17.89 -24.94 10.29
N TYR A 503 -17.22 -24.19 11.16
CA TYR A 503 -17.86 -23.31 12.14
C TYR A 503 -18.65 -22.18 11.46
N VAL A 504 -18.04 -21.45 10.52
CA VAL A 504 -18.70 -20.32 9.84
C VAL A 504 -19.88 -20.80 8.98
N THR A 505 -19.77 -21.98 8.35
CA THR A 505 -20.88 -22.64 7.62
C THR A 505 -22.07 -23.01 8.54
N SER A 506 -21.84 -23.21 9.85
CA SER A 506 -22.96 -23.48 10.78
C SER A 506 -23.87 -22.27 10.99
N VAL A 507 -23.34 -21.05 10.81
CA VAL A 507 -24.08 -19.78 10.85
C VAL A 507 -24.55 -19.39 9.43
N TYR A 508 -23.66 -19.51 8.43
CA TYR A 508 -23.96 -19.26 7.03
C TYR A 508 -24.68 -20.45 6.38
N LYS A 509 -26.01 -20.44 6.44
CA LYS A 509 -26.89 -21.48 5.86
C LYS A 509 -27.07 -21.25 4.35
N PRO A 510 -26.61 -22.15 3.44
CA PRO A 510 -26.62 -21.88 2.00
C PRO A 510 -27.98 -21.97 1.29
N GLY A 511 -29.05 -22.39 1.99
CA GLY A 511 -30.31 -22.81 1.36
C GLY A 511 -31.15 -21.72 0.69
N ASP A 512 -30.97 -20.46 1.09
CA ASP A 512 -31.89 -19.36 0.74
C ASP A 512 -31.42 -18.52 -0.47
N VAL A 513 -30.49 -19.01 -1.30
CA VAL A 513 -30.02 -18.25 -2.49
C VAL A 513 -31.10 -18.26 -3.58
N PRO A 514 -31.50 -17.11 -4.15
CA PRO A 514 -32.37 -17.08 -5.32
C PRO A 514 -31.74 -17.87 -6.47
N ARG A 515 -32.45 -18.86 -7.02
CA ARG A 515 -31.97 -19.60 -8.19
C ARG A 515 -31.98 -18.69 -9.41
N ASP A 516 -30.84 -18.61 -10.08
CA ASP A 516 -30.69 -17.96 -11.39
C ASP A 516 -31.48 -18.77 -12.45
N PRO A 517 -32.48 -18.18 -13.13
CA PRO A 517 -33.33 -18.89 -14.08
C PRO A 517 -32.59 -19.58 -15.25
N ASP A 518 -31.45 -19.04 -15.69
CA ASP A 518 -30.77 -19.50 -16.91
C ASP A 518 -29.64 -20.52 -16.65
N SER A 519 -29.48 -20.99 -15.40
CA SER A 519 -28.42 -21.92 -15.00
C SER A 519 -28.75 -23.41 -15.23
N GLN A 520 -28.93 -23.84 -16.49
CA GLN A 520 -29.01 -25.28 -16.81
C GLN A 520 -27.62 -25.97 -16.77
N PRO A 521 -27.48 -27.16 -16.17
CA PRO A 521 -26.20 -27.88 -16.15
C PRO A 521 -25.87 -28.48 -17.52
N ILE A 522 -24.69 -28.16 -18.06
CA ILE A 522 -24.11 -28.89 -19.19
C ILE A 522 -23.64 -30.26 -18.67
N GLY A 523 -24.16 -31.33 -19.27
CA GLY A 523 -23.82 -32.71 -18.89
C GLY A 523 -22.37 -33.08 -19.21
N SER A 524 -21.77 -33.92 -18.36
CA SER A 524 -20.38 -34.35 -18.49
C SER A 524 -20.12 -35.13 -19.80
N PRO A 525 -18.95 -34.95 -20.46
CA PRO A 525 -18.56 -35.77 -21.59
C PRO A 525 -18.23 -37.20 -21.13
N VAL A 526 -18.69 -38.20 -21.88
CA VAL A 526 -18.45 -39.62 -21.63
C VAL A 526 -17.25 -40.10 -22.47
N GLU A 527 -16.34 -40.87 -21.86
CA GLU A 527 -15.17 -41.41 -22.55
C GLU A 527 -15.53 -42.48 -23.62
N PRO A 528 -14.80 -42.54 -24.75
CA PRO A 528 -15.10 -43.47 -25.84
C PRO A 528 -14.59 -44.90 -25.55
N SER A 529 -15.43 -45.73 -24.94
CA SER A 529 -15.19 -47.18 -24.86
C SER A 529 -15.32 -47.85 -26.24
N SER A 530 -14.37 -48.73 -26.56
CA SER A 530 -14.22 -49.31 -27.91
C SER A 530 -14.86 -50.69 -28.10
N ARG A 531 -15.27 -50.95 -29.36
CA ARG A 531 -15.41 -52.25 -30.08
C ARG A 531 -16.82 -52.69 -30.51
N GLN A 532 -16.81 -53.35 -31.68
CA GLN A 532 -17.79 -54.30 -32.24
C GLN A 532 -19.15 -53.76 -32.73
N SER A 533 -19.21 -53.51 -34.04
CA SER A 533 -20.41 -53.75 -34.87
C SER A 533 -20.72 -55.26 -34.93
N PRO A 534 -21.95 -55.64 -35.34
CA PRO A 534 -22.07 -56.12 -36.72
C PRO A 534 -23.38 -55.72 -37.43
N SER A 535 -23.34 -55.77 -38.78
CA SER A 535 -24.50 -55.86 -39.70
C SER A 535 -25.54 -54.70 -39.71
N SER A 536 -26.13 -54.31 -40.84
CA SER A 536 -25.87 -54.64 -42.26
C SER A 536 -26.75 -53.77 -43.17
N LEU A 537 -26.32 -53.56 -44.44
CA LEU A 537 -27.10 -52.98 -45.55
C LEU A 537 -27.45 -51.48 -45.40
N SER A 538 -27.59 -50.69 -46.47
CA SER A 538 -27.10 -50.83 -47.85
C SER A 538 -27.23 -49.50 -48.61
N ASN A 539 -26.43 -49.34 -49.68
CA ASN A 539 -26.67 -48.47 -50.83
C ASN A 539 -26.65 -46.94 -50.67
N GLN A 540 -25.75 -46.32 -51.46
CA GLN A 540 -26.01 -45.19 -52.38
C GLN A 540 -26.34 -43.80 -51.77
N SER A 541 -25.89 -42.68 -52.36
CA SER A 541 -24.89 -42.47 -53.42
C SER A 541 -24.55 -40.97 -53.56
N HIS A 542 -23.44 -40.65 -54.25
CA HIS A 542 -23.19 -39.40 -54.99
C HIS A 542 -23.38 -38.05 -54.25
N SER A 543 -22.26 -37.39 -53.91
CA SER A 543 -21.65 -36.30 -54.70
C SER A 543 -22.14 -34.90 -54.26
N ARG A 544 -21.35 -34.16 -53.47
CA ARG A 544 -20.24 -33.27 -53.89
C ARG A 544 -20.70 -31.86 -54.31
N SER A 545 -20.05 -30.90 -53.63
CA SER A 545 -19.48 -29.63 -54.13
C SER A 545 -20.38 -28.42 -54.45
N ASN A 546 -20.07 -27.34 -53.72
CA ASN A 546 -19.76 -25.99 -54.22
C ASN A 546 -20.89 -25.06 -54.73
N SER A 547 -20.80 -23.73 -54.64
CA SER A 547 -19.94 -22.82 -53.83
C SER A 547 -20.27 -21.34 -54.12
N ARG A 548 -20.08 -20.42 -53.15
CA ARG A 548 -20.01 -18.93 -53.31
C ARG A 548 -21.32 -18.28 -53.87
N SER A 549 -21.56 -16.97 -53.88
CA SER A 549 -21.18 -15.74 -53.12
C SER A 549 -22.35 -14.72 -53.34
N SER A 550 -22.51 -13.50 -52.80
CA SER A 550 -21.64 -12.35 -52.47
C SER A 550 -22.46 -11.31 -51.64
N GLU A 551 -21.85 -10.21 -51.18
CA GLU A 551 -22.52 -9.01 -50.59
C GLU A 551 -22.67 -7.86 -51.64
N PRO A 552 -22.94 -6.54 -51.34
CA PRO A 552 -23.48 -5.83 -50.15
C PRO A 552 -24.52 -4.68 -50.45
N SER A 553 -24.90 -3.89 -49.41
CA SER A 553 -25.07 -2.39 -49.38
C SER A 553 -26.45 -1.64 -49.21
N SER A 554 -26.66 -1.09 -47.98
CA SER A 554 -26.99 0.34 -47.63
C SER A 554 -28.48 0.89 -47.75
N PRO A 555 -28.85 2.16 -47.39
CA PRO A 555 -29.94 2.49 -46.42
C PRO A 555 -31.01 3.56 -46.89
N PRO A 556 -31.97 4.10 -46.06
CA PRO A 556 -31.77 5.41 -45.36
C PRO A 556 -32.66 5.83 -44.11
N TYR A 557 -32.17 6.80 -43.32
CA TYR A 557 -32.74 7.91 -42.48
C TYR A 557 -34.23 8.05 -41.97
N ASN A 558 -34.40 8.21 -40.63
CA ASN A 558 -34.91 9.35 -39.77
C ASN A 558 -36.17 10.23 -40.12
N PRO A 559 -36.73 11.10 -39.21
CA PRO A 559 -36.79 11.22 -37.70
C PRO A 559 -38.29 11.39 -37.20
N PRO A 560 -38.83 12.41 -36.44
CA PRO A 560 -38.43 13.26 -35.28
C PRO A 560 -39.46 13.49 -34.08
N TYR A 561 -38.93 13.84 -32.89
CA TYR A 561 -39.37 14.73 -31.75
C TYR A 561 -40.82 15.12 -31.34
N SER A 562 -41.06 15.21 -29.99
CA SER A 562 -41.54 16.43 -29.25
C SER A 562 -41.58 16.32 -27.69
N GLN A 563 -41.41 17.46 -26.99
CA GLN A 563 -41.58 17.80 -25.54
C GLN A 563 -41.80 19.36 -25.44
N PRO A 564 -41.92 20.11 -24.29
CA PRO A 564 -41.76 19.83 -22.84
C PRO A 564 -42.84 20.50 -21.91
N SER A 565 -42.58 20.63 -20.59
CA SER A 565 -42.71 21.86 -19.72
C SER A 565 -43.21 21.66 -18.25
N SER A 566 -42.96 22.65 -17.38
CA SER A 566 -43.22 22.67 -15.91
C SER A 566 -43.92 23.98 -15.47
N PRO A 567 -44.45 24.09 -14.22
CA PRO A 567 -43.93 25.11 -13.27
C PRO A 567 -44.01 24.69 -11.77
N ALA A 568 -43.77 25.63 -10.82
CA ALA A 568 -43.63 25.37 -9.37
C ALA A 568 -44.29 26.44 -8.45
N SER A 569 -44.55 26.09 -7.17
CA SER A 569 -44.92 27.01 -6.07
C SER A 569 -44.83 26.33 -4.67
N SER A 570 -44.95 27.10 -3.57
CA SER A 570 -44.51 26.73 -2.19
C SER A 570 -45.67 26.73 -1.13
N PRO A 571 -45.49 26.69 0.23
CA PRO A 571 -46.32 25.87 1.13
C PRO A 571 -47.30 26.59 2.09
N PRO A 572 -48.13 25.83 2.85
CA PRO A 572 -48.80 26.25 4.11
C PRO A 572 -48.43 25.38 5.35
N SER A 573 -49.03 25.66 6.53
CA SER A 573 -48.54 25.17 7.84
C SER A 573 -49.62 24.74 8.88
N SER A 574 -49.35 23.64 9.60
CA SER A 574 -49.75 23.33 11.01
C SER A 574 -51.28 23.20 11.34
N PRO A 575 -51.74 22.78 12.56
CA PRO A 575 -51.03 22.40 13.80
C PRO A 575 -51.50 21.00 14.38
N PRO A 576 -51.67 20.65 15.70
CA PRO A 576 -51.18 19.35 16.22
C PRO A 576 -52.15 18.48 17.08
N PHE A 577 -51.75 17.26 17.46
CA PHE A 577 -52.27 16.50 18.63
C PHE A 577 -51.20 15.55 19.23
N SER A 578 -51.51 14.85 20.33
CA SER A 578 -50.57 14.70 21.47
C SER A 578 -50.31 13.27 21.99
N LEU A 579 -49.06 13.02 22.43
CA LEU A 579 -48.59 12.35 23.67
C LEU A 579 -49.36 11.13 24.29
N PRO A 580 -48.64 10.11 24.84
CA PRO A 580 -47.72 10.35 25.96
C PRO A 580 -46.37 9.60 25.96
N SER A 581 -45.41 10.21 26.65
CA SER A 581 -44.11 9.60 27.01
C SER A 581 -44.21 8.83 28.33
N ASN A 582 -43.27 7.90 28.57
CA ASN A 582 -42.93 7.44 29.92
C ASN A 582 -41.51 7.90 30.28
N ARG A 583 -41.32 8.38 31.51
CA ARG A 583 -40.05 8.96 32.03
C ARG A 583 -39.35 8.00 32.99
N MET A 584 -38.01 8.06 33.04
CA MET A 584 -37.21 8.01 34.27
C MET A 584 -35.86 8.75 34.03
N PRO A 585 -35.10 9.19 35.05
CA PRO A 585 -35.14 10.61 35.39
C PRO A 585 -33.83 11.40 35.21
N ASN A 586 -33.95 12.74 35.28
CA ASN A 586 -32.83 13.70 35.20
C ASN A 586 -31.81 13.55 36.34
N HIS A 587 -30.54 13.83 36.02
CA HIS A 587 -29.60 14.47 36.95
C HIS A 587 -29.40 15.95 36.59
N ARG A 588 -28.89 16.74 37.55
CA ARG A 588 -28.89 18.22 37.53
C ARG A 588 -27.88 18.83 36.55
N GLU A 589 -28.26 19.95 35.93
CA GLU A 589 -27.32 20.89 35.32
C GLU A 589 -26.68 21.83 36.37
N LEU A 590 -25.41 22.20 36.13
CA LEU A 590 -24.81 23.56 36.20
C LEU A 590 -23.30 23.47 36.51
N PRO A 591 -22.43 24.39 36.02
CA PRO A 591 -22.59 25.34 34.91
C PRO A 591 -21.57 25.09 33.77
N ARG A 592 -21.60 25.91 32.71
CA ARG A 592 -20.67 25.80 31.57
C ARG A 592 -19.27 26.31 31.96
N GLY A 593 -18.26 25.43 31.91
CA GLY A 593 -16.84 25.79 31.92
C GLY A 593 -16.29 25.92 30.49
N SER A 594 -15.36 26.86 30.26
CA SER A 594 -14.81 27.14 28.94
C SER A 594 -13.56 26.30 28.63
N GLY A 595 -13.62 25.53 27.53
CA GLY A 595 -12.44 25.15 26.74
C GLY A 595 -11.55 24.01 27.27
N LEU A 596 -11.68 22.83 26.67
CA LEU A 596 -10.62 21.83 26.53
C LEU A 596 -10.85 21.09 25.19
N GLN A 597 -9.94 21.26 24.23
CA GLN A 597 -9.96 20.42 23.01
C GLN A 597 -9.40 19.04 23.34
N ALA A 598 -9.98 18.00 22.74
CA ALA A 598 -9.54 16.62 22.95
C ALA A 598 -8.11 16.37 22.41
N PRO A 599 -7.29 15.54 23.07
CA PRO A 599 -5.94 15.23 22.60
C PRO A 599 -5.98 14.44 21.28
N SER A 600 -5.23 14.90 20.29
CA SER A 600 -5.16 14.27 18.97
C SER A 600 -4.39 12.94 18.98
N LYS A 601 -4.84 11.98 18.17
CA LYS A 601 -4.27 10.61 18.11
C LYS A 601 -2.79 10.64 17.66
N PRO A 602 -1.90 9.82 18.25
CA PRO A 602 -0.50 9.76 17.87
C PRO A 602 -0.30 9.01 16.55
N LEU A 603 0.39 9.62 15.58
CA LEU A 603 0.78 8.98 14.32
C LEU A 603 1.86 7.89 14.54
N PRO A 604 1.75 6.71 13.90
CA PRO A 604 2.78 5.67 13.96
C PRO A 604 4.10 6.11 13.31
N HIS A 605 5.18 5.39 13.61
CA HIS A 605 6.54 5.74 13.20
C HIS A 605 7.05 4.79 12.12
N GLY A 606 7.06 5.26 10.85
CA GLY A 606 7.67 4.54 9.74
C GLY A 606 9.17 4.82 9.63
N LYS A 607 9.99 3.79 9.37
CA LYS A 607 11.41 3.92 9.05
C LYS A 607 11.59 4.31 7.58
N LYS A 608 11.76 5.60 7.30
CA LYS A 608 12.46 6.12 6.11
C LYS A 608 13.11 7.45 6.46
N ASN A 609 14.21 7.78 5.77
CA ASN A 609 15.19 8.85 6.04
C ASN A 609 16.15 8.56 7.20
N CYS A 610 17.45 8.51 6.89
CA CYS A 610 18.54 8.49 7.87
C CYS A 610 18.80 9.90 8.41
N ILE A 611 17.96 10.36 9.34
CA ILE A 611 18.19 11.58 10.12
C ILE A 611 17.89 11.25 11.59
N ASP A 612 18.92 10.86 12.34
CA ASP A 612 18.85 10.82 13.81
C ASP A 612 18.89 12.26 14.32
N THR A 613 17.72 12.85 14.62
CA THR A 613 17.61 14.16 15.26
C THR A 613 16.35 14.22 16.12
N TYR A 614 16.52 14.59 17.39
CA TYR A 614 15.48 14.47 18.43
C TYR A 614 14.54 15.69 18.43
N LEU A 615 13.45 15.63 17.66
CA LEU A 615 12.33 16.55 17.79
C LEU A 615 11.20 15.91 18.61
N SER A 616 11.08 16.35 19.87
CA SER A 616 10.03 15.93 20.79
C SER A 616 8.66 16.40 20.28
N ARG A 617 7.71 15.46 20.13
CA ARG A 617 6.37 15.74 19.60
C ARG A 617 5.50 16.45 20.64
N THR A 618 5.58 17.77 20.71
CA THR A 618 4.55 18.61 21.33
C THR A 618 3.29 18.66 20.48
N SER A 619 2.12 18.66 21.12
CA SER A 619 0.85 18.96 20.47
C SER A 619 0.85 20.42 19.97
N CYS A 620 0.54 20.63 18.69
CA CYS A 620 0.70 21.93 18.04
C CYS A 620 -0.14 23.05 18.67
N GLN A 621 0.50 23.96 19.41
CA GLN A 621 -0.03 25.29 19.73
C GLN A 621 1.06 26.34 19.57
N GLY A 622 1.01 27.10 18.47
CA GLY A 622 1.83 28.29 18.24
C GLY A 622 3.34 28.04 18.21
N LYS A 623 3.98 28.07 19.39
CA LYS A 623 5.42 28.22 19.56
C LYS A 623 6.04 27.01 20.28
N VAL A 624 7.05 26.41 19.65
CA VAL A 624 7.77 25.25 20.19
C VAL A 624 9.19 25.67 20.60
N PRO A 625 9.63 25.42 21.84
CA PRO A 625 11.02 25.65 22.23
C PRO A 625 11.94 24.64 21.53
N ILE A 626 13.00 25.13 20.89
CA ILE A 626 14.03 24.31 20.24
C ILE A 626 15.42 24.74 20.72
N ALA A 627 16.39 23.82 20.70
CA ALA A 627 17.79 24.13 20.93
C ALA A 627 18.59 23.88 19.65
N VAL A 628 19.38 24.88 19.23
CA VAL A 628 20.30 24.80 18.09
C VAL A 628 21.72 24.68 18.66
N VAL A 629 22.49 23.73 18.16
CA VAL A 629 23.84 23.43 18.64
C VAL A 629 24.83 23.62 17.48
N SER A 630 25.74 24.59 17.62
CA SER A 630 26.95 24.72 16.82
C SER A 630 28.15 24.20 17.60
N ASN A 631 29.33 24.18 16.97
CA ASN A 631 30.56 23.71 17.62
C ASN A 631 31.00 24.61 18.80
N ASP A 632 30.62 25.87 18.77
CA ASP A 632 31.04 26.95 19.68
C ASP A 632 29.90 27.47 20.59
N LYS A 633 28.65 27.17 20.26
CA LYS A 633 27.48 27.79 20.90
C LYS A 633 26.28 26.83 20.98
N VAL A 634 25.48 27.00 22.03
CA VAL A 634 24.11 26.47 22.08
C VAL A 634 23.17 27.65 22.19
N GLU A 635 22.27 27.77 21.23
CA GLU A 635 21.19 28.76 21.23
C GLU A 635 19.86 28.07 21.53
N VAL A 636 18.95 28.79 22.17
CA VAL A 636 17.61 28.31 22.45
C VAL A 636 16.62 29.29 21.85
N LEU A 637 15.75 28.78 20.96
CA LEU A 637 14.85 29.57 20.13
C LEU A 637 13.39 29.14 20.35
N SER A 638 12.47 30.02 19.98
CA SER A 638 11.02 29.78 20.05
C SER A 638 10.46 29.74 18.63
N LEU A 639 10.26 28.54 18.09
CA LEU A 639 9.85 28.32 16.71
C LEU A 639 8.33 28.46 16.58
N ASP A 640 7.86 29.51 15.89
CA ASP A 640 6.42 29.69 15.61
C ASP A 640 6.01 28.88 14.37
N LEU A 641 5.21 27.84 14.60
CA LEU A 641 4.76 26.89 13.58
C LEU A 641 3.51 27.36 12.80
N SER A 642 3.05 28.60 13.01
CA SER A 642 1.88 29.14 12.30
C SER A 642 2.17 29.64 10.88
N GLN A 643 3.44 29.85 10.52
CA GLN A 643 3.85 30.41 9.23
C GLN A 643 4.33 29.33 8.25
N ARG A 644 4.20 29.60 6.94
CA ARG A 644 4.07 28.56 5.88
C ARG A 644 5.40 28.07 5.28
N GLU A 645 6.53 28.55 5.78
CA GLU A 645 7.81 28.64 5.04
C GLU A 645 8.71 27.40 5.13
N ILE A 646 8.38 26.43 5.98
CA ILE A 646 9.16 25.19 6.23
C ILE A 646 9.46 24.38 4.94
N ARG A 647 8.71 24.60 3.84
CA ARG A 647 8.91 23.92 2.56
C ARG A 647 9.96 24.55 1.64
N GLU A 648 10.41 25.78 1.87
CA GLU A 648 11.29 26.50 0.94
C GLU A 648 12.76 26.49 1.38
N CYS A 649 13.05 26.70 2.68
CA CYS A 649 14.42 26.62 3.22
C CYS A 649 15.12 25.26 2.99
N LEU A 650 14.35 24.17 2.82
CA LEU A 650 14.87 22.82 2.56
C LEU A 650 15.49 22.65 1.16
N ARG A 651 15.50 23.68 0.30
CA ARG A 651 16.05 23.60 -1.07
C ARG A 651 17.43 24.23 -1.28
N SER A 652 17.94 25.03 -0.33
CA SER A 652 19.12 25.89 -0.57
C SER A 652 20.45 25.39 0.01
N TYR A 653 20.46 24.40 0.90
CA TYR A 653 21.67 23.97 1.62
C TYR A 653 22.18 22.60 1.16
N THR A 654 22.93 22.59 0.05
CA THR A 654 23.66 21.41 -0.44
C THR A 654 25.17 21.66 -0.49
N ASN A 655 25.85 21.63 0.67
CA ASN A 655 27.29 21.38 0.74
C ASN A 655 27.79 21.11 2.17
N GLY A 656 28.44 19.96 2.38
CA GLY A 656 29.45 19.67 3.43
C GLY A 656 29.07 19.68 4.92
N SER A 657 28.20 20.58 5.36
CA SER A 657 27.99 20.90 6.79
C SER A 657 26.74 20.26 7.37
N LYS A 658 26.81 19.81 8.63
CA LYS A 658 25.63 19.31 9.37
C LYS A 658 24.70 20.48 9.72
N LEU A 659 23.61 20.60 8.97
CA LEU A 659 22.55 21.58 9.21
C LEU A 659 21.54 21.05 10.24
N HIS A 660 21.47 21.69 11.41
CA HIS A 660 20.34 21.57 12.34
C HIS A 660 19.45 22.82 12.21
N ILE A 661 18.13 22.64 12.34
CA ILE A 661 17.14 23.55 11.74
C ILE A 661 16.99 24.87 12.50
N GLY A 662 17.18 26.00 11.81
CA GLY A 662 16.54 27.28 12.15
C GLY A 662 17.41 28.53 12.01
N GLU A 663 17.56 29.07 10.79
CA GLU A 663 18.11 30.42 10.56
C GLU A 663 17.15 31.26 9.71
N VAL A 664 16.44 32.20 10.33
CA VAL A 664 15.78 33.35 9.69
C VAL A 664 15.87 34.55 10.65
N ASN A 665 16.29 35.71 10.14
CA ASN A 665 16.64 36.88 10.94
C ASN A 665 15.46 37.48 11.74
N SER A 666 15.50 37.38 13.07
CA SER A 666 14.92 38.39 13.97
C SER A 666 15.69 38.43 15.31
N GLY A 667 16.00 39.64 15.79
CA GLY A 667 17.04 39.82 16.82
C GLY A 667 16.58 39.53 18.25
N PHE A 668 16.89 38.34 18.78
CA PHE A 668 16.80 38.03 20.22
C PHE A 668 18.05 37.28 20.71
N SER A 669 19.10 38.01 21.05
CA SER A 669 20.33 37.45 21.62
C SER A 669 20.20 37.25 23.13
N GLN A 670 19.86 36.03 23.56
CA GLN A 670 20.25 35.52 24.87
C GLN A 670 20.96 34.19 24.68
N SER A 671 22.30 34.22 24.75
CA SER A 671 23.12 33.02 24.88
C SER A 671 22.79 32.29 26.18
N LEU A 672 23.17 31.02 26.27
CA LEU A 672 23.29 30.36 27.57
C LEU A 672 24.12 31.22 28.55
N PRO A 673 23.87 31.12 29.87
CA PRO A 673 24.72 31.76 30.87
C PRO A 673 26.20 31.42 30.64
N ASN A 674 27.07 32.42 30.77
CA ASN A 674 28.53 32.31 30.48
C ASN A 674 29.28 31.28 31.34
N THR A 675 28.60 30.60 32.26
CA THR A 675 29.07 29.46 33.07
C THR A 675 28.91 28.10 32.37
N ILE A 676 28.30 28.03 31.19
CA ILE A 676 28.13 26.78 30.43
C ILE A 676 29.11 26.73 29.25
N GLU A 677 30.11 25.86 29.37
CA GLU A 677 31.03 25.51 28.28
C GLU A 677 30.28 24.71 27.20
N SER A 678 29.92 25.37 26.10
CA SER A 678 29.21 24.84 24.93
C SER A 678 29.93 23.65 24.29
N GLU A 679 31.25 23.77 24.11
CA GLU A 679 32.14 22.75 23.52
C GLU A 679 32.07 21.37 24.22
N LYS A 680 31.58 21.31 25.47
CA LYS A 680 31.46 20.08 26.27
C LYS A 680 30.07 19.44 26.22
N VAL A 681 29.14 19.97 25.41
CA VAL A 681 27.78 19.41 25.25
C VAL A 681 27.77 18.34 24.15
N ILE A 682 27.53 17.09 24.55
CA ILE A 682 27.52 15.89 23.69
C ILE A 682 26.16 15.73 22.99
N SER A 683 25.07 16.04 23.69
CA SER A 683 23.70 16.05 23.14
C SER A 683 22.75 16.90 23.98
N VAL A 684 21.55 17.20 23.47
CA VAL A 684 20.54 18.00 24.15
C VAL A 684 19.18 17.32 24.07
N ALA A 685 18.50 17.18 25.21
CA ALA A 685 17.11 16.75 25.28
C ALA A 685 16.18 17.95 25.53
N VAL A 686 15.00 17.96 24.89
CA VAL A 686 13.97 19.00 25.07
C VAL A 686 12.66 18.39 25.57
N SER A 687 12.13 18.93 26.66
CA SER A 687 10.86 18.54 27.28
C SER A 687 9.69 19.30 26.67
N PRO A 688 8.51 18.67 26.51
CA PRO A 688 7.24 19.37 26.20
C PRO A 688 6.91 20.54 27.14
N ARG A 689 7.48 20.55 28.35
CA ARG A 689 7.26 21.57 29.39
C ARG A 689 8.29 22.72 29.36
N GLY A 690 9.12 22.80 28.31
CA GLY A 690 10.16 23.85 28.18
C GLY A 690 11.38 23.63 29.06
N LEU A 691 11.68 22.38 29.45
CA LEU A 691 12.93 22.02 30.14
C LEU A 691 13.95 21.50 29.12
N PHE A 692 15.21 21.82 29.34
CA PHE A 692 16.35 21.29 28.57
C PHE A 692 17.23 20.45 29.48
N ALA A 693 17.78 19.36 28.96
CA ALA A 693 18.89 18.65 29.57
C ALA A 693 20.08 18.68 28.60
N LEU A 694 21.11 19.45 28.93
CA LEU A 694 22.38 19.45 28.20
C LEU A 694 23.23 18.29 28.74
N VAL A 695 23.56 17.33 27.89
CA VAL A 695 24.37 16.16 28.23
C VAL A 695 25.84 16.54 28.11
N GLN A 696 26.59 16.46 29.22
CA GLN A 696 28.05 16.58 29.23
C GLN A 696 28.65 15.31 29.84
N ASP A 697 29.92 15.04 29.52
CA ASP A 697 30.61 13.75 29.76
C ASP A 697 30.26 13.06 31.08
N ASN A 698 30.40 13.72 32.24
CA ASN A 698 30.07 13.15 33.55
C ASN A 698 28.88 13.82 34.28
N LYS A 699 28.12 14.70 33.60
CA LYS A 699 27.05 15.50 34.23
C LYS A 699 25.96 15.94 33.23
N LEU A 700 24.71 16.01 33.69
CA LEU A 700 23.60 16.64 32.96
C LEU A 700 23.34 18.03 33.53
N LEU A 701 23.19 19.04 32.67
CA LEU A 701 22.75 20.38 33.08
C LEU A 701 21.26 20.53 32.74
N LEU A 702 20.41 20.62 33.76
CA LEU A 702 18.98 20.90 33.58
C LEU A 702 18.75 22.43 33.59
N LEU A 703 17.94 22.92 32.64
CA LEU A 703 17.57 24.33 32.48
C LEU A 703 16.06 24.46 32.21
N SER A 704 15.45 25.61 32.55
CA SER A 704 14.03 25.90 32.29
C SER A 704 13.84 27.16 31.43
N TRP A 705 12.95 27.07 30.44
CA TRP A 705 12.65 28.16 29.49
C TRP A 705 11.78 29.27 30.07
N THR A 706 10.95 28.97 31.08
CA THR A 706 9.90 29.89 31.56
C THR A 706 10.41 31.02 32.44
N SER A 707 11.71 31.07 32.77
CA SER A 707 12.28 32.01 33.72
C SER A 707 13.67 32.50 33.30
N LEU A 708 13.77 33.14 32.13
CA LEU A 708 14.97 33.90 31.70
C LEU A 708 15.12 35.22 32.48
N SER A 709 15.09 35.12 33.81
CA SER A 709 15.33 36.18 34.79
C SER A 709 16.44 35.76 35.78
N SER A 710 17.59 35.36 35.24
CA SER A 710 18.90 35.29 35.90
C SER A 710 19.13 34.41 37.15
N SER A 711 18.12 33.80 37.78
CA SER A 711 18.31 33.14 39.10
C SER A 711 17.86 31.68 39.26
N ASP A 712 16.96 31.15 38.41
CA ASP A 712 16.18 29.97 38.81
C ASP A 712 16.40 28.69 37.98
N MET A 713 16.75 27.61 38.70
CA MET A 713 16.84 26.22 38.25
C MET A 713 17.80 25.91 37.07
N GLN A 714 19.05 26.37 37.18
CA GLN A 714 20.18 25.56 36.67
C GLN A 714 20.50 24.46 37.70
N ARG A 715 20.27 23.19 37.36
CA ARG A 715 20.70 22.04 38.20
C ARG A 715 21.72 21.16 37.48
N ILE A 716 22.61 20.54 38.25
CA ILE A 716 23.69 19.69 37.75
C ILE A 716 23.53 18.28 38.33
N LEU A 717 22.93 17.38 37.54
CA LEU A 717 22.84 15.96 37.90
C LEU A 717 24.19 15.30 37.57
N LYS A 718 24.75 14.53 38.50
CA LYS A 718 26.04 13.83 38.33
C LYS A 718 25.83 12.32 38.43
N LEU A 719 26.74 11.56 37.82
CA LEU A 719 26.76 10.11 37.98
C LEU A 719 27.26 9.72 39.38
N PRO A 720 26.59 8.78 40.07
CA PRO A 720 27.14 8.15 41.29
C PRO A 720 28.39 7.30 41.01
N ASP A 721 28.58 6.89 39.75
CA ASP A 721 29.65 6.01 39.27
C ASP A 721 30.60 6.80 38.35
N LEU A 722 31.76 7.19 38.88
CA LEU A 722 32.73 8.05 38.19
C LEU A 722 33.47 7.36 37.02
N GLU A 723 33.32 6.04 36.83
CA GLU A 723 33.84 5.36 35.61
C GLU A 723 32.89 5.48 34.41
N GLN A 724 31.62 5.90 34.60
CA GLN A 724 30.64 6.02 33.53
C GLN A 724 30.55 7.45 32.99
N THR A 725 30.25 7.60 31.69
CA THR A 725 29.99 8.89 31.04
C THR A 725 28.63 8.89 30.34
N PHE A 726 27.89 10.01 30.40
CA PHE A 726 26.59 10.14 29.74
C PHE A 726 26.76 10.28 28.23
N THR A 727 26.01 9.49 27.47
CA THR A 727 25.98 9.55 26.00
C THR A 727 24.80 10.37 25.50
N GLN A 728 23.63 10.20 26.12
CA GLN A 728 22.37 10.74 25.62
C GLN A 728 21.31 10.84 26.71
N ALA A 729 20.38 11.81 26.57
CA ALA A 729 19.19 11.91 27.40
C ALA A 729 17.92 12.15 26.56
N ILE A 730 16.76 11.86 27.13
CA ILE A 730 15.43 12.11 26.55
C ILE A 730 14.37 12.28 27.65
N PHE A 731 13.40 13.17 27.43
CA PHE A 731 12.22 13.28 28.30
C PHE A 731 11.08 12.36 27.82
N ASN A 732 10.22 11.91 28.74
CA ASN A 732 8.98 11.24 28.32
C ASN A 732 8.01 12.21 27.60
N ALA A 733 6.98 11.66 26.95
CA ALA A 733 5.99 12.42 26.17
C ALA A 733 5.15 13.45 26.98
N ARG A 734 5.28 13.48 28.32
CA ARG A 734 4.65 14.48 29.19
C ARG A 734 5.64 15.51 29.74
N GLY A 735 6.95 15.26 29.64
CA GLY A 735 8.00 16.07 30.27
C GLY A 735 8.20 15.82 31.77
N ASP A 736 7.58 14.78 32.33
CA ASP A 736 7.52 14.50 33.77
C ASP A 736 8.68 13.62 34.27
N PHE A 737 9.36 12.92 33.34
CA PHE A 737 10.52 12.07 33.62
C PHE A 737 11.64 12.33 32.60
N LEU A 738 12.89 12.31 33.07
CA LEU A 738 14.11 12.36 32.27
C LEU A 738 14.81 11.01 32.34
N PHE A 739 15.21 10.49 31.18
CA PHE A 739 15.95 9.24 31.00
C PHE A 739 17.33 9.61 30.43
N ALA A 740 18.40 9.06 30.98
CA ALA A 740 19.75 9.26 30.43
C ALA A 740 20.56 7.96 30.41
N TRP A 741 21.20 7.69 29.28
CA TRP A 741 22.13 6.58 29.10
C TRP A 741 23.54 7.02 29.47
N ALA A 742 24.25 6.18 30.22
CA ALA A 742 25.66 6.34 30.54
C ALA A 742 26.41 5.02 30.40
N ARG A 743 27.70 5.09 30.06
CA ARG A 743 28.50 3.91 29.72
C ARG A 743 29.94 4.02 30.23
N SER A 744 30.52 2.88 30.60
CA SER A 744 31.96 2.70 30.82
C SER A 744 32.50 1.53 29.97
N SER A 745 33.77 1.20 30.17
CA SER A 745 34.42 0.04 29.54
C SER A 745 33.84 -1.32 29.95
N LYS A 746 33.08 -1.40 31.06
CA LYS A 746 32.59 -2.66 31.66
C LYS A 746 31.06 -2.73 31.77
N LYS A 747 30.38 -1.58 31.77
CA LYS A 747 29.00 -1.42 32.25
C LYS A 747 28.27 -0.34 31.45
N GLU A 748 27.04 -0.62 31.05
CA GLU A 748 26.10 0.37 30.50
C GLU A 748 24.94 0.57 31.48
N SER A 749 24.41 1.78 31.57
CA SER A 749 23.42 2.18 32.57
C SER A 749 22.34 3.07 31.96
N LEU A 750 21.09 2.79 32.30
CA LEU A 750 19.98 3.71 32.09
C LEU A 750 19.56 4.30 33.44
N TYR A 751 19.70 5.60 33.58
CA TYR A 751 19.28 6.37 34.74
C TYR A 751 17.98 7.10 34.46
N VAL A 752 17.09 7.17 35.44
CA VAL A 752 15.78 7.81 35.33
C VAL A 752 15.54 8.72 36.54
N TRP A 753 15.16 9.96 36.27
CA TRP A 753 14.73 10.94 37.26
C TRP A 753 13.27 11.34 37.04
N LYS A 754 12.52 11.52 38.12
CA LYS A 754 11.25 12.23 38.13
C LYS A 754 11.52 13.72 38.28
N ILE A 755 10.97 14.52 37.36
CA ILE A 755 11.21 15.99 37.33
C ILE A 755 10.49 16.69 38.48
N GLU A 756 9.31 16.22 38.86
CA GLU A 756 8.56 16.74 40.01
C GLU A 756 9.11 16.13 41.31
N GLY A 757 9.85 16.94 42.07
CA GLY A 757 10.54 16.51 43.30
C GLY A 757 12.01 16.14 43.10
N LEU A 758 12.57 16.40 41.91
CA LEU A 758 13.91 16.03 41.46
C LEU A 758 14.99 16.08 42.56
N ALA A 759 15.53 14.91 42.89
CA ALA A 759 16.76 14.76 43.67
C ALA A 759 17.98 14.80 42.74
N ASP A 760 19.17 14.98 43.32
CA ASP A 760 20.42 14.93 42.56
C ASP A 760 20.81 13.47 42.22
N GLU A 761 20.37 12.52 43.04
CA GLU A 761 20.41 11.07 42.75
C GLU A 761 19.21 10.64 41.89
N PRO A 762 19.36 9.60 41.04
CA PRO A 762 18.30 9.09 40.16
C PRO A 762 17.28 8.22 40.92
N ASP A 763 15.98 8.46 40.70
CA ASP A 763 14.89 7.62 41.23
C ASP A 763 15.03 6.14 40.85
N PHE A 764 15.56 5.85 39.65
CA PHE A 764 15.85 4.49 39.19
C PHE A 764 17.15 4.42 38.39
N ALA A 765 17.90 3.34 38.57
CA ALA A 765 19.06 2.99 37.76
C ALA A 765 18.95 1.51 37.32
N VAL A 766 19.05 1.26 36.01
CA VAL A 766 19.15 -0.09 35.43
C VAL A 766 20.54 -0.28 34.88
N HIS A 767 21.22 -1.37 35.27
CA HIS A 767 22.60 -1.65 34.92
C HIS A 767 22.72 -2.91 34.05
N TYR A 768 23.48 -2.80 32.97
CA TYR A 768 23.78 -3.86 32.00
C TYR A 768 25.29 -4.17 32.04
N SER A 769 25.65 -5.44 32.24
CA SER A 769 27.04 -5.89 32.18
C SER A 769 27.47 -6.16 30.73
N LEU A 770 28.64 -5.67 30.33
CA LEU A 770 29.19 -5.87 28.98
C LEU A 770 30.08 -7.13 28.86
N VAL A 771 30.24 -7.90 29.94
CA VAL A 771 31.10 -9.10 29.96
C VAL A 771 30.34 -10.31 29.39
N GLY A 772 30.55 -10.64 28.11
CA GLY A 772 29.82 -11.75 27.48
C GLY A 772 30.34 -12.36 26.16
N TYR A 773 31.45 -11.90 25.55
CA TYR A 773 31.93 -12.44 24.26
C TYR A 773 33.46 -12.46 24.10
N THR A 774 34.17 -13.34 24.83
CA THR A 774 35.61 -13.59 24.63
C THR A 774 36.03 -15.03 24.93
N THR A 775 35.53 -16.00 24.14
CA THR A 775 36.12 -17.35 24.09
C THR A 775 36.14 -17.91 22.67
N ALA A 776 36.95 -17.30 21.80
CA ALA A 776 37.23 -17.86 20.47
C ALA A 776 38.14 -19.09 20.62
N THR A 777 37.64 -20.26 20.24
CA THR A 777 38.43 -21.50 20.25
C THR A 777 39.55 -21.43 19.21
N ARG A 778 40.80 -21.43 19.66
CA ARG A 778 41.93 -21.75 18.78
C ARG A 778 41.84 -23.22 18.38
N LEU A 779 41.76 -23.49 17.08
CA LEU A 779 42.18 -24.73 16.48
C LEU A 779 43.40 -24.44 15.60
N THR A 780 44.40 -25.31 15.70
CA THR A 780 45.55 -25.45 14.81
C THR A 780 45.21 -26.42 13.69
#